data_AF-A2DY96-F1
#
_entry.id   AF-A2DY96-F1
#
_cell.length_a   1.000
_cell.length_b   1.000
_cell.length_c   1.000
_cell.angle_alpha   90.00
_cell.angle_beta   90.00
_cell.angle_gamma   90.00
#
_symmetry.space_group_name_H-M   'P 1'
#
loop_
_entity.id
_entity.type
_entity.pdbx_description
1 polymer ?
#
loop_
_entity_poly.entity_id
_entity_poly.type
_entity_poly.pdbx_seq_one_letter_code
_entity_poly.pdbx_strand_id
1 'polypeptide(L)'
;MYFTSCFIESVESQTPKQETLEFLANLNEECPEKYLIGLISIINDSQMSDKTRISAIKSLSVPFKTRDGFCTKQNPDLHNHLSEIYDILKQYLHIDNDLGSVCRSIFITLFNLLSSDEQKIIIENIIEIIDQNTDVSPIIKMFSDAGFTILNLLEPETIWKIIKSKNDEKVTRIGLTLFNDMFFSSDDQVLHEIISELIVNSLENFPEEITEFLVYYSSEYHDEIKEIIPQIAELFFSSDEKYLIYSKILFKYMDVFIDNYDNEPIIRRLISLLALDPEKPEFQYFSEYILKFLDFSVNGIRTSKWELPISDQIQLGQYVEKEKMQKYNEISQQLFSQLMNIILEFLNSGTKEGIVCGINAYLILYNFNQQVTNEIFSSENLLSYFPDLDKDFMILYSKTISNIDLMDEEHLNQILKMAYSEDKDIRNAGCSAIEKLVSKKNEDLTIEIWKNLSSFECENEEIVIDIMETMVDISKNINSEISLALIPDLFKTTTNLFENQPESMIFNKFIGILGNFMKNAGKQIVEYAEDIINFAASIIDDYEEDSLFIFDCIIEIFGEESGNIIEMCADFVIKKLQGNDSIMFTLNLVNLIYSIVKNLNNEEKLIEIWMSIIPFYKGISKGMNSDFKIADKIELILAEIFSKCPERSKELLAQAEISDSYHFSGSYNDFKKMAKLFSFQMNYLMYRFINEQNDKVRDEIRRKHLTFGPINDIYFIITSDELNNDEKSAVFNDFLNFSETVRGETKFIIDRNCFEQFTSSFPDLIERINNTFQALENQND
;
A
#
# COMPACT_ATOMS: atom_id res chain seq x y z
N MET A 1 16.10 17.66 -41.32
CA MET A 1 16.45 18.29 -40.03
C MET A 1 17.97 18.32 -39.96
N TYR A 2 18.60 19.47 -39.72
CA TYR A 2 20.07 19.58 -39.68
C TYR A 2 20.60 19.06 -38.32
N PHE A 3 21.85 18.54 -38.27
CA PHE A 3 22.51 18.10 -37.02
C PHE A 3 22.44 19.18 -35.93
N THR A 4 22.59 20.44 -36.33
CA THR A 4 22.45 21.64 -35.49
C THR A 4 21.09 21.71 -34.77
N SER A 5 19.99 21.31 -35.41
CA SER A 5 18.66 21.29 -34.79
C SER A 5 18.54 20.21 -33.71
N CYS A 6 19.17 19.06 -33.91
CA CYS A 6 19.19 17.96 -32.93
C CYS A 6 20.14 18.25 -31.76
N PHE A 7 21.25 18.94 -32.03
CA PHE A 7 22.18 19.46 -31.03
C PHE A 7 21.49 20.48 -30.11
N ILE A 8 20.76 21.44 -30.67
CA ILE A 8 20.02 22.45 -29.90
C ILE A 8 18.98 21.78 -28.99
N GLU A 9 18.15 20.88 -29.52
CA GLU A 9 17.11 20.18 -28.75
C GLU A 9 17.71 19.29 -27.62
N SER A 10 18.86 18.66 -27.88
CA SER A 10 19.56 17.81 -26.89
C SER A 10 20.32 18.62 -25.83
N VAL A 11 20.81 19.81 -26.15
CA VAL A 11 21.51 20.70 -25.20
C VAL A 11 20.50 21.47 -24.34
N GLU A 12 19.39 21.93 -24.92
CA GLU A 12 18.31 22.64 -24.22
C GLU A 12 17.61 21.76 -23.18
N SER A 13 17.42 20.46 -23.47
CA SER A 13 16.83 19.50 -22.54
C SER A 13 17.73 19.11 -21.36
N GLN A 14 19.02 19.46 -21.38
CA GLN A 14 19.98 19.11 -20.32
C GLN A 14 20.17 20.18 -19.24
N THR A 15 19.47 21.32 -19.33
CA THR A 15 19.61 22.50 -18.43
C THR A 15 21.05 22.78 -17.94
N PRO A 16 22.03 23.01 -18.86
CA PRO A 16 23.42 23.19 -18.45
C PRO A 16 23.62 24.56 -17.76
N LYS A 17 24.57 24.65 -16.82
CA LYS A 17 25.02 25.96 -16.30
C LYS A 17 25.66 26.78 -17.43
N GLN A 18 25.59 28.12 -17.33
CA GLN A 18 25.99 29.06 -18.38
C GLN A 18 27.41 28.82 -18.94
N GLU A 19 28.38 28.47 -18.08
CA GLU A 19 29.75 28.10 -18.49
C GLU A 19 29.81 26.86 -19.40
N THR A 20 28.91 25.89 -19.20
CA THR A 20 28.82 24.66 -20.00
C THR A 20 28.11 24.91 -21.34
N LEU A 21 27.11 25.81 -21.35
CA LEU A 21 26.45 26.28 -22.57
C LEU A 21 27.40 27.07 -23.48
N GLU A 22 28.19 27.98 -22.92
CA GLU A 22 29.19 28.76 -23.68
C GLU A 22 30.28 27.86 -24.27
N PHE A 23 30.66 26.77 -23.59
CA PHE A 23 31.64 25.82 -24.09
C PHE A 23 31.10 24.81 -25.11
N LEU A 24 29.89 24.27 -24.90
CA LEU A 24 29.23 23.41 -25.90
C LEU A 24 28.89 24.22 -27.17
N ALA A 25 28.57 25.52 -27.04
CA ALA A 25 28.36 26.42 -28.17
C ALA A 25 29.64 26.65 -29.01
N ASN A 26 30.84 26.54 -28.43
CA ASN A 26 32.11 26.58 -29.17
C ASN A 26 32.37 25.29 -30.00
N LEU A 27 31.61 24.22 -29.74
CA LEU A 27 31.61 22.97 -30.51
C LEU A 27 30.44 22.92 -31.51
N ASN A 28 29.80 24.05 -31.82
CA ASN A 28 28.72 24.13 -32.82
C ASN A 28 29.25 23.87 -34.23
N GLU A 29 29.59 22.62 -34.50
CA GLU A 29 30.05 22.09 -35.77
C GLU A 29 28.86 21.48 -36.51
N GLU A 30 28.68 21.84 -37.78
CA GLU A 30 27.64 21.23 -38.63
C GLU A 30 27.98 19.77 -38.99
N CYS A 31 29.25 19.36 -38.79
CA CYS A 31 29.77 18.04 -39.08
C CYS A 31 29.81 17.16 -37.81
N PRO A 32 29.00 16.07 -37.75
CA PRO A 32 28.95 15.16 -36.61
C PRO A 32 30.30 14.50 -36.22
N GLU A 33 31.17 14.21 -37.19
CA GLU A 33 32.48 13.60 -36.93
C GLU A 33 33.44 14.57 -36.22
N LYS A 34 33.52 15.81 -36.70
CA LYS A 34 34.34 16.86 -36.06
C LYS A 34 33.86 17.17 -34.65
N TYR A 35 32.54 17.13 -34.45
CA TYR A 35 31.94 17.25 -33.14
C TYR A 35 32.40 16.13 -32.19
N LEU A 36 32.33 14.87 -32.62
CA LEU A 36 32.80 13.72 -31.83
C LEU A 36 34.31 13.81 -31.51
N ILE A 37 35.15 14.15 -32.48
CA ILE A 37 36.60 14.34 -32.27
C ILE A 37 36.87 15.44 -31.24
N GLY A 38 36.11 16.55 -31.29
CA GLY A 38 36.19 17.62 -30.31
C GLY A 38 35.84 17.16 -28.90
N LEU A 39 34.77 16.37 -28.74
CA LEU A 39 34.39 15.77 -27.45
C LEU A 39 35.44 14.78 -26.94
N ILE A 40 35.94 13.90 -27.80
CA ILE A 40 36.99 12.93 -27.48
C ILE A 40 38.26 13.62 -26.95
N SER A 41 38.69 14.69 -27.62
CA SER A 41 39.86 15.49 -27.20
C SER A 41 39.67 16.06 -25.79
N ILE A 42 38.47 16.57 -25.47
CA ILE A 42 38.14 17.13 -24.16
C ILE A 42 38.15 16.05 -23.07
N ILE A 43 37.63 14.85 -23.37
CA ILE A 43 37.57 13.74 -22.41
C ILE A 43 38.99 13.25 -22.07
N ASN A 44 39.88 13.21 -23.06
CA ASN A 44 41.26 12.75 -22.90
C ASN A 44 42.22 13.82 -22.34
N ASP A 45 41.82 15.09 -22.29
CA ASP A 45 42.68 16.15 -21.77
C ASP A 45 42.75 16.08 -20.23
N SER A 46 43.94 15.71 -19.72
CA SER A 46 44.26 15.65 -18.29
C SER A 46 44.04 16.97 -17.52
N GLN A 47 44.04 18.13 -18.20
CA GLN A 47 43.87 19.45 -17.56
C GLN A 47 42.40 19.86 -17.41
N MET A 48 41.46 19.15 -18.02
CA MET A 48 40.03 19.45 -17.92
C MET A 48 39.44 19.00 -16.57
N SER A 49 38.48 19.77 -16.07
CA SER A 49 37.74 19.41 -14.85
C SER A 49 36.78 18.24 -15.09
N ASP A 50 36.51 17.43 -14.06
CA ASP A 50 35.57 16.30 -14.16
C ASP A 50 34.15 16.76 -14.55
N LYS A 51 33.74 17.96 -14.11
CA LYS A 51 32.46 18.57 -14.52
C LYS A 51 32.38 18.84 -16.03
N THR A 52 33.50 19.23 -16.64
CA THR A 52 33.61 19.43 -18.09
C THR A 52 33.61 18.09 -18.82
N ARG A 53 34.37 17.11 -18.33
CA ARG A 53 34.40 15.75 -18.88
C ARG A 53 33.04 15.07 -18.84
N ILE A 54 32.32 15.16 -17.71
CA ILE A 54 30.95 14.65 -17.55
C ILE A 54 30.02 15.20 -18.64
N SER A 55 30.05 16.51 -18.87
CA SER A 55 29.23 17.14 -19.91
C SER A 55 29.61 16.63 -21.31
N ALA A 56 30.91 16.51 -21.60
CA ALA A 56 31.38 15.99 -22.87
C ALA A 56 30.96 14.53 -23.10
N ILE A 57 31.03 13.68 -22.07
CA ILE A 57 30.58 12.29 -22.13
C ILE A 57 29.07 12.19 -22.38
N LYS A 58 28.24 12.98 -21.68
CA LYS A 58 26.77 13.02 -21.93
C LYS A 58 26.46 13.36 -23.39
N SER A 59 27.26 14.24 -23.98
CA SER A 59 27.12 14.71 -25.35
C SER A 59 27.56 13.70 -26.42
N LEU A 60 28.32 12.65 -26.09
CA LEU A 60 28.75 11.63 -27.06
C LEU A 60 27.58 10.89 -27.72
N SER A 61 26.44 10.77 -27.02
CA SER A 61 25.25 10.09 -27.56
C SER A 61 24.43 10.95 -28.54
N VAL A 62 24.67 12.26 -28.60
CA VAL A 62 23.85 13.22 -29.37
C VAL A 62 23.85 12.93 -30.89
N PRO A 63 25.00 12.63 -31.53
CA PRO A 63 25.02 12.31 -32.97
C PRO A 63 24.25 11.05 -33.35
N PHE A 64 23.93 10.21 -32.37
CA PHE A 64 23.27 8.91 -32.55
C PHE A 64 21.77 8.91 -32.16
N LYS A 65 21.31 9.88 -31.35
CA LYS A 65 19.91 10.00 -30.90
C LYS A 65 19.08 10.85 -31.87
N THR A 66 18.38 10.23 -32.83
CA THR A 66 17.29 10.92 -33.58
C THR A 66 16.09 10.00 -33.75
N ARG A 67 14.87 10.56 -33.67
CA ARG A 67 13.56 9.87 -33.71
C ARG A 67 13.36 8.95 -34.93
N ASP A 68 14.16 9.10 -36.00
CA ASP A 68 14.07 8.35 -37.27
C ASP A 68 15.42 7.77 -37.80
N GLY A 69 16.51 7.83 -37.00
CA GLY A 69 17.85 7.41 -37.44
C GLY A 69 18.43 8.24 -38.59
N PHE A 70 18.08 9.52 -38.65
CA PHE A 70 18.36 10.40 -39.80
C PHE A 70 19.86 10.73 -39.95
N CYS A 71 20.57 10.99 -38.85
CA CYS A 71 22.01 11.33 -38.87
C CYS A 71 22.89 10.14 -39.25
N THR A 72 22.59 8.94 -38.75
CA THR A 72 23.32 7.70 -39.07
C THR A 72 23.09 7.23 -40.51
N LYS A 73 21.90 7.47 -41.07
CA LYS A 73 21.61 7.21 -42.51
C LYS A 73 22.35 8.17 -43.45
N GLN A 74 22.63 9.40 -43.01
CA GLN A 74 23.32 10.41 -43.84
C GLN A 74 24.85 10.37 -43.72
N ASN A 75 25.38 9.83 -42.61
CA ASN A 75 26.83 9.70 -42.37
C ASN A 75 27.13 8.29 -41.83
N PRO A 76 27.21 7.26 -42.70
CA PRO A 76 27.47 5.88 -42.29
C PRO A 76 28.83 5.70 -41.61
N ASP A 77 29.79 6.59 -41.88
CA ASP A 77 31.13 6.57 -41.28
C ASP A 77 31.15 6.95 -39.79
N LEU A 78 30.06 7.52 -39.25
CA LEU A 78 29.91 7.78 -37.81
C LEU A 78 30.03 6.50 -36.97
N HIS A 79 29.63 5.36 -37.53
CA HIS A 79 29.70 4.07 -36.84
C HIS A 79 31.15 3.65 -36.57
N ASN A 80 32.09 4.04 -37.44
CA ASN A 80 33.51 3.73 -37.32
C ASN A 80 34.15 4.37 -36.06
N HIS A 81 33.52 5.41 -35.49
CA HIS A 81 33.99 6.08 -34.28
C HIS A 81 33.49 5.43 -32.98
N LEU A 82 32.55 4.48 -33.03
CA LEU A 82 32.04 3.84 -31.81
C LEU A 82 33.15 3.09 -31.07
N SER A 83 34.02 2.35 -31.77
CA SER A 83 35.14 1.64 -31.14
C SER A 83 36.07 2.59 -30.36
N GLU A 84 36.40 3.75 -30.95
CA GLU A 84 37.23 4.77 -30.32
C GLU A 84 36.54 5.37 -29.08
N ILE A 85 35.23 5.60 -29.16
CA ILE A 85 34.43 6.07 -28.02
C ILE A 85 34.46 5.03 -26.88
N TYR A 86 34.34 3.74 -27.18
CA TYR A 86 34.41 2.69 -26.16
C TYR A 86 35.77 2.61 -25.49
N ASP A 87 36.86 2.68 -26.23
CA ASP A 87 38.22 2.66 -25.67
C ASP A 87 38.47 3.83 -24.69
N ILE A 88 37.81 4.97 -24.92
CA ILE A 88 37.87 6.13 -24.03
C ILE A 88 36.99 5.90 -22.79
N LEU A 89 35.74 5.47 -22.97
CA LEU A 89 34.83 5.23 -21.85
C LEU A 89 35.36 4.12 -20.92
N LYS A 90 36.02 3.10 -21.49
CA LYS A 90 36.63 1.95 -20.80
C LYS A 90 37.47 2.37 -19.58
N GLN A 91 38.20 3.47 -19.71
CA GLN A 91 39.13 3.96 -18.68
C GLN A 91 38.43 4.44 -17.41
N TYR A 92 37.14 4.75 -17.49
CA TYR A 92 36.36 5.33 -16.39
C TYR A 92 35.30 4.38 -15.83
N LEU A 93 35.09 3.20 -16.42
CA LEU A 93 34.01 2.27 -16.05
C LEU A 93 34.12 1.75 -14.61
N HIS A 94 35.34 1.54 -14.12
CA HIS A 94 35.62 1.04 -12.77
C HIS A 94 35.52 2.11 -11.67
N ILE A 95 35.39 3.39 -12.02
CA ILE A 95 35.41 4.49 -11.05
C ILE A 95 34.03 4.65 -10.40
N ASP A 96 33.96 4.66 -9.07
CA ASP A 96 32.71 4.86 -8.32
C ASP A 96 32.50 6.34 -7.95
N ASN A 97 32.25 7.18 -8.95
CA ASN A 97 31.89 8.59 -8.80
C ASN A 97 30.96 9.07 -9.93
N ASP A 98 30.58 10.35 -9.92
CA ASP A 98 29.70 10.95 -10.93
C ASP A 98 30.21 10.76 -12.38
N LEU A 99 31.54 10.84 -12.57
CA LEU A 99 32.17 10.64 -13.88
C LEU A 99 31.98 9.21 -14.36
N GLY A 100 32.31 8.22 -13.52
CA GLY A 100 32.12 6.80 -13.84
C GLY A 100 30.65 6.43 -14.04
N SER A 101 29.73 6.97 -13.24
CA SER A 101 28.29 6.74 -13.39
C SER A 101 27.76 7.23 -14.73
N VAL A 102 28.19 8.43 -15.16
CA VAL A 102 27.80 9.00 -16.45
C VAL A 102 28.43 8.21 -17.60
N CYS A 103 29.69 7.78 -17.47
CA CYS A 103 30.34 6.89 -18.43
C CYS A 103 29.57 5.60 -18.65
N ARG A 104 29.16 4.91 -17.57
CA ARG A 104 28.37 3.67 -17.64
C ARG A 104 27.01 3.88 -18.33
N SER A 105 26.29 4.96 -18.01
CA SER A 105 25.01 5.29 -18.65
C SER A 105 25.14 5.53 -20.16
N ILE A 106 26.18 6.26 -20.57
CA ILE A 106 26.43 6.54 -21.99
C ILE A 106 26.96 5.30 -22.71
N PHE A 107 27.78 4.49 -22.05
CA PHE A 107 28.22 3.19 -22.55
C PHE A 107 27.01 2.31 -22.92
N ILE A 108 26.06 2.13 -21.99
CA ILE A 108 24.83 1.34 -22.23
C ILE A 108 24.02 1.92 -23.39
N THR A 109 23.87 3.25 -23.42
CA THR A 109 23.11 3.96 -24.47
C THR A 109 23.69 3.68 -25.87
N LEU A 110 25.02 3.63 -25.99
CA LEU A 110 25.69 3.39 -27.26
C LEU A 110 25.77 1.89 -27.58
N PHE A 111 25.74 1.01 -26.59
CA PHE A 111 25.96 -0.44 -26.75
C PHE A 111 24.91 -1.07 -27.68
N ASN A 112 23.68 -0.56 -27.60
CA ASN A 112 22.56 -1.02 -28.43
C ASN A 112 22.67 -0.62 -29.91
N LEU A 113 23.65 0.21 -30.28
CA LEU A 113 23.86 0.65 -31.66
C LEU A 113 24.83 -0.24 -32.45
N LEU A 114 25.54 -1.14 -31.76
CA LEU A 114 26.54 -2.03 -32.33
C LEU A 114 25.93 -3.29 -32.95
N SER A 115 26.66 -3.91 -33.88
CA SER A 115 26.34 -5.27 -34.33
C SER A 115 26.61 -6.30 -33.23
N SER A 116 25.96 -7.46 -33.30
CA SER A 116 26.11 -8.52 -32.28
C SER A 116 27.55 -9.02 -32.14
N ASP A 117 28.34 -9.03 -33.22
CA ASP A 117 29.76 -9.44 -33.16
C ASP A 117 30.61 -8.39 -32.43
N GLU A 118 30.37 -7.11 -32.67
CA GLU A 118 31.06 -6.01 -31.97
C GLU A 118 30.68 -5.95 -30.49
N GLN A 119 29.41 -6.20 -30.17
CA GLN A 119 28.93 -6.31 -28.79
C GLN A 119 29.68 -7.41 -28.03
N LYS A 120 29.86 -8.60 -28.63
CA LYS A 120 30.61 -9.70 -28.02
C LYS A 120 32.06 -9.33 -27.72
N ILE A 121 32.76 -8.74 -28.70
CA ILE A 121 34.16 -8.31 -28.54
C ILE A 121 34.29 -7.28 -27.40
N ILE A 122 33.34 -6.35 -27.30
CA ILE A 122 33.35 -5.34 -26.23
C ILE A 122 33.07 -5.97 -24.86
N ILE A 123 32.17 -6.94 -24.77
CA ILE A 123 31.92 -7.68 -23.52
C ILE A 123 33.14 -8.50 -23.09
N GLU A 124 33.79 -9.23 -24.01
CA GLU A 124 35.05 -9.93 -23.75
C GLU A 124 36.12 -8.97 -23.19
N ASN A 125 36.26 -7.79 -23.81
CA ASN A 125 37.16 -6.76 -23.36
C ASN A 125 36.81 -6.18 -21.98
N ILE A 126 35.54 -6.15 -21.59
CA ILE A 126 35.12 -5.74 -20.24
C ILE A 126 35.43 -6.83 -19.22
N ILE A 127 35.21 -8.10 -19.56
CA ILE A 127 35.55 -9.23 -18.69
C ILE A 127 37.05 -9.22 -18.36
N GLU A 128 37.91 -8.90 -19.32
CA GLU A 128 39.35 -8.71 -19.06
C GLU A 128 39.64 -7.58 -18.06
N ILE A 129 38.87 -6.48 -18.10
CA ILE A 129 39.01 -5.38 -17.11
C ILE A 129 38.62 -5.90 -15.73
N ILE A 130 37.52 -6.65 -15.64
CA ILE A 130 37.04 -7.22 -14.37
C ILE A 130 38.14 -8.10 -13.78
N ASP A 131 38.78 -8.95 -14.58
CA ASP A 131 39.89 -9.80 -14.13
C ASP A 131 41.09 -8.97 -13.61
N GLN A 132 41.36 -7.81 -14.20
CA GLN A 132 42.51 -6.95 -13.88
C GLN A 132 42.29 -5.96 -12.72
N ASN A 133 41.06 -5.73 -12.27
CA ASN A 133 40.73 -4.70 -11.27
C ASN A 133 40.27 -5.27 -9.93
N THR A 134 40.53 -4.55 -8.84
CA THR A 134 40.13 -4.96 -7.48
C THR A 134 38.71 -4.55 -7.12
N ASP A 135 38.25 -3.37 -7.55
CA ASP A 135 36.87 -2.92 -7.37
C ASP A 135 36.12 -3.02 -8.70
N VAL A 136 35.21 -3.99 -8.79
CA VAL A 136 34.46 -4.32 -10.00
C VAL A 136 32.96 -4.16 -9.82
N SER A 137 32.50 -3.83 -8.61
CA SER A 137 31.08 -3.64 -8.31
C SER A 137 30.38 -2.66 -9.26
N PRO A 138 30.99 -1.51 -9.62
CA PRO A 138 30.37 -0.57 -10.56
C PRO A 138 30.23 -1.13 -11.98
N ILE A 139 31.16 -1.99 -12.41
CA ILE A 139 31.13 -2.62 -13.74
C ILE A 139 30.07 -3.72 -13.78
N ILE A 140 29.99 -4.55 -12.74
CA ILE A 140 28.98 -5.62 -12.68
C ILE A 140 27.57 -5.01 -12.56
N LYS A 141 27.41 -3.92 -11.81
CA LYS A 141 26.14 -3.17 -11.74
C LYS A 141 25.72 -2.62 -13.11
N MET A 142 26.67 -2.20 -13.94
CA MET A 142 26.39 -1.76 -15.32
C MET A 142 25.70 -2.86 -16.13
N PHE A 143 26.03 -4.13 -15.92
CA PHE A 143 25.37 -5.24 -16.60
C PHE A 143 23.89 -5.36 -16.20
N SER A 144 23.58 -5.15 -14.92
CA SER A 144 22.19 -5.14 -14.42
C SER A 144 21.43 -3.94 -14.98
N ASP A 145 22.03 -2.74 -14.94
CA ASP A 145 21.42 -1.51 -15.48
C ASP A 145 21.15 -1.58 -17.00
N ALA A 146 21.90 -2.40 -17.74
CA ALA A 146 21.72 -2.60 -19.18
C ALA A 146 20.60 -3.59 -19.53
N GLY A 147 20.16 -4.40 -18.57
CA GLY A 147 19.09 -5.40 -18.74
C GLY A 147 19.38 -6.44 -19.84
N PHE A 148 18.32 -6.88 -20.50
CA PHE A 148 18.30 -8.06 -21.39
C PHE A 148 19.34 -8.01 -22.54
N THR A 149 19.79 -6.84 -22.99
CA THR A 149 20.70 -6.73 -24.13
C THR A 149 22.12 -7.20 -23.81
N ILE A 150 22.65 -6.89 -22.62
CA ILE A 150 23.97 -7.38 -22.20
C ILE A 150 23.87 -8.79 -21.63
N LEU A 151 22.79 -9.10 -20.89
CA LEU A 151 22.61 -10.39 -20.25
C LEU A 151 22.61 -11.57 -21.25
N ASN A 152 22.04 -11.41 -22.44
CA ASN A 152 22.07 -12.44 -23.49
C ASN A 152 23.47 -12.74 -24.07
N LEU A 153 24.46 -11.90 -23.77
CA LEU A 153 25.83 -12.04 -24.24
C LEU A 153 26.78 -12.57 -23.16
N LEU A 154 26.32 -12.67 -21.91
CA LEU A 154 27.08 -13.19 -20.80
C LEU A 154 26.73 -14.67 -20.58
N GLU A 155 27.75 -15.52 -20.50
CA GLU A 155 27.58 -16.92 -20.10
C GLU A 155 27.48 -17.02 -18.57
N PRO A 156 26.59 -17.85 -18.00
CA PRO A 156 26.45 -18.07 -16.56
C PRO A 156 27.78 -18.39 -15.85
N GLU A 157 28.64 -19.17 -16.50
CA GLU A 157 29.99 -19.53 -16.03
C GLU A 157 30.86 -18.30 -15.81
N THR A 158 30.67 -17.26 -16.62
CA THR A 158 31.43 -16.01 -16.52
C THR A 158 31.04 -15.25 -15.25
N ILE A 159 29.75 -15.15 -14.95
CA ILE A 159 29.26 -14.51 -13.72
C ILE A 159 29.73 -15.31 -12.51
N TRP A 160 29.66 -16.65 -12.56
CA TRP A 160 30.16 -17.51 -11.50
C TRP A 160 31.66 -17.29 -11.24
N LYS A 161 32.48 -17.29 -12.30
CA LYS A 161 33.93 -17.06 -12.20
C LYS A 161 34.24 -15.70 -11.58
N ILE A 162 33.46 -14.67 -11.90
CA ILE A 162 33.61 -13.33 -11.31
C ILE A 162 33.31 -13.37 -9.80
N ILE A 163 32.16 -13.93 -9.40
CA ILE A 163 31.79 -14.04 -7.97
C ILE A 163 32.87 -14.80 -7.19
N LYS A 164 33.29 -15.97 -7.72
CA LYS A 164 34.30 -16.84 -7.10
C LYS A 164 35.67 -16.17 -7.00
N SER A 165 36.09 -15.43 -8.02
CA SER A 165 37.42 -14.80 -8.05
C SER A 165 37.53 -13.57 -7.15
N LYS A 166 36.43 -12.83 -6.96
CA LYS A 166 36.42 -11.59 -6.16
C LYS A 166 36.10 -11.84 -4.69
N ASN A 167 35.21 -12.80 -4.39
CA ASN A 167 34.81 -13.16 -3.03
C ASN A 167 34.45 -11.89 -2.19
N ASP A 168 33.59 -11.05 -2.74
CA ASP A 168 33.16 -9.78 -2.17
C ASP A 168 31.63 -9.75 -2.04
N GLU A 169 31.11 -9.16 -0.96
CA GLU A 169 29.67 -9.11 -0.64
C GLU A 169 28.87 -8.38 -1.73
N LYS A 170 29.33 -7.21 -2.17
CA LYS A 170 28.63 -6.41 -3.19
C LYS A 170 28.65 -7.11 -4.54
N VAL A 171 29.79 -7.70 -4.91
CA VAL A 171 29.93 -8.49 -6.14
C VAL A 171 29.00 -9.71 -6.12
N THR A 172 28.93 -10.41 -4.99
CA THR A 172 28.06 -11.59 -4.82
C THR A 172 26.59 -11.20 -4.93
N ARG A 173 26.16 -10.14 -4.23
CA ARG A 173 24.78 -9.64 -4.29
C ARG A 173 24.37 -9.26 -5.71
N ILE A 174 25.17 -8.44 -6.39
CA ILE A 174 24.85 -8.02 -7.76
C ILE A 174 24.91 -9.22 -8.72
N GLY A 175 25.88 -10.11 -8.56
CA GLY A 175 26.00 -11.32 -9.37
C GLY A 175 24.79 -12.24 -9.25
N LEU A 176 24.27 -12.45 -8.03
CA LEU A 176 23.02 -13.19 -7.78
C LEU A 176 21.79 -12.51 -8.42
N THR A 177 21.73 -11.17 -8.42
CA THR A 177 20.70 -10.43 -9.15
C THR A 177 20.82 -10.62 -10.66
N LEU A 178 22.03 -10.67 -11.21
CA LEU A 178 22.22 -10.96 -12.64
C LEU A 178 21.77 -12.38 -12.99
N PHE A 179 22.03 -13.37 -12.13
CA PHE A 179 21.49 -14.72 -12.29
C PHE A 179 19.95 -14.72 -12.29
N ASN A 180 19.30 -13.88 -11.47
CA ASN A 180 17.84 -13.70 -11.49
C ASN A 180 17.32 -13.15 -12.83
N ASP A 181 17.99 -12.14 -13.38
CA ASP A 181 17.57 -11.44 -14.59
C ASP A 181 17.85 -12.21 -15.90
N MET A 182 18.72 -13.23 -15.86
CA MET A 182 18.95 -14.12 -16.99
C MET A 182 17.77 -15.09 -17.14
N PHE A 183 16.92 -14.90 -18.16
CA PHE A 183 15.80 -15.80 -18.43
C PHE A 183 16.31 -17.22 -18.77
N PHE A 184 16.04 -18.19 -17.90
CA PHE A 184 16.43 -19.57 -18.11
C PHE A 184 15.22 -20.48 -18.41
N SER A 185 15.43 -21.47 -19.28
CA SER A 185 14.54 -22.62 -19.36
C SER A 185 14.91 -23.60 -18.24
N SER A 186 13.91 -24.19 -17.58
CA SER A 186 14.07 -25.16 -16.48
C SER A 186 14.95 -26.38 -16.78
N ASP A 187 15.29 -26.63 -18.06
CA ASP A 187 16.03 -27.80 -18.54
C ASP A 187 17.55 -27.57 -18.70
N ASP A 188 18.12 -26.43 -18.29
CA ASP A 188 19.55 -26.16 -18.44
C ASP A 188 20.39 -26.77 -17.31
N GLN A 189 20.83 -28.02 -17.50
CA GLN A 189 21.60 -28.79 -16.53
C GLN A 189 22.92 -28.10 -16.09
N VAL A 190 23.53 -27.30 -16.98
CA VAL A 190 24.80 -26.62 -16.69
C VAL A 190 24.59 -25.50 -15.66
N LEU A 191 23.47 -24.79 -15.79
CA LEU A 191 23.08 -23.75 -14.84
C LEU A 191 22.80 -24.32 -13.45
N HIS A 192 22.11 -25.46 -13.37
CA HIS A 192 21.81 -26.15 -12.10
C HIS A 192 23.08 -26.54 -11.34
N GLU A 193 24.10 -27.03 -12.05
CA GLU A 193 25.41 -27.34 -11.47
C GLU A 193 26.13 -26.08 -10.95
N ILE A 194 26.10 -24.98 -11.71
CA ILE A 194 26.71 -23.69 -11.33
C ILE A 194 26.03 -23.10 -10.09
N ILE A 195 24.70 -23.11 -10.04
CA ILE A 195 23.93 -22.57 -8.91
C ILE A 195 24.21 -23.40 -7.65
N SER A 196 24.22 -24.72 -7.77
CA SER A 196 24.56 -25.63 -6.66
C SER A 196 25.97 -25.35 -6.13
N GLU A 197 26.96 -25.24 -7.03
CA GLU A 197 28.34 -24.91 -6.65
C GLU A 197 28.45 -23.52 -6.00
N LEU A 198 27.71 -22.54 -6.53
CA LEU A 198 27.66 -21.18 -6.00
C LEU A 198 27.08 -21.12 -4.59
N ILE A 199 25.96 -21.81 -4.35
CA ILE A 199 25.33 -21.87 -3.03
C ILE A 199 26.29 -22.52 -2.03
N VAL A 200 26.83 -23.71 -2.34
CA VAL A 200 27.71 -24.47 -1.43
C VAL A 200 28.94 -23.66 -1.02
N ASN A 201 29.56 -22.93 -1.94
CA ASN A 201 30.79 -22.19 -1.69
C ASN A 201 30.57 -20.80 -1.08
N SER A 202 29.39 -20.22 -1.24
CA SER A 202 29.11 -18.82 -0.84
C SER A 202 28.27 -18.73 0.43
N LEU A 203 27.54 -19.78 0.82
CA LEU A 203 26.59 -19.78 1.94
C LEU A 203 27.23 -19.45 3.30
N GLU A 204 28.48 -19.83 3.55
CA GLU A 204 29.16 -19.53 4.82
C GLU A 204 29.61 -18.05 4.88
N ASN A 205 30.11 -17.54 3.77
CA ASN A 205 30.68 -16.19 3.65
C ASN A 205 29.59 -15.11 3.47
N PHE A 206 28.55 -15.41 2.70
CA PHE A 206 27.47 -14.49 2.28
C PHE A 206 26.08 -15.11 2.54
N PRO A 207 25.76 -15.45 3.80
CA PRO A 207 24.54 -16.18 4.14
C PRO A 207 23.27 -15.39 3.83
N GLU A 208 23.28 -14.06 3.96
CA GLU A 208 22.10 -13.21 3.76
C GLU A 208 21.72 -13.18 2.28
N GLU A 209 22.68 -12.88 1.40
CA GLU A 209 22.49 -12.80 -0.04
C GLU A 209 22.03 -14.15 -0.63
N ILE A 210 22.66 -15.24 -0.19
CA ILE A 210 22.30 -16.59 -0.63
C ILE A 210 20.91 -16.97 -0.11
N THR A 211 20.56 -16.60 1.12
CA THR A 211 19.21 -16.85 1.65
C THR A 211 18.15 -16.08 0.88
N GLU A 212 18.37 -14.80 0.58
CA GLU A 212 17.46 -13.99 -0.23
C GLU A 212 17.24 -14.59 -1.62
N PHE A 213 18.33 -15.01 -2.27
CA PHE A 213 18.27 -15.71 -3.57
C PHE A 213 17.43 -16.99 -3.51
N LEU A 214 17.67 -17.86 -2.52
CA LEU A 214 16.93 -19.12 -2.34
C LEU A 214 15.47 -18.90 -1.91
N VAL A 215 15.19 -17.83 -1.17
CA VAL A 215 13.83 -17.43 -0.80
C VAL A 215 13.04 -16.91 -2.02
N TYR A 216 13.71 -16.41 -3.06
CA TYR A 216 13.02 -15.99 -4.27
C TYR A 216 12.81 -17.15 -5.27
N TYR A 217 13.76 -18.08 -5.40
CA TYR A 217 13.81 -19.07 -6.51
C TYR A 217 13.48 -20.53 -6.17
N SER A 218 12.95 -20.80 -4.98
CA SER A 218 12.84 -22.16 -4.46
C SER A 218 12.08 -23.18 -5.29
N SER A 219 11.12 -22.75 -6.12
CA SER A 219 10.29 -23.65 -6.90
C SER A 219 11.03 -24.23 -8.10
N GLU A 220 12.02 -23.51 -8.63
CA GLU A 220 12.75 -23.90 -9.86
C GLU A 220 13.97 -24.78 -9.56
N TYR A 221 14.53 -24.68 -8.35
CA TYR A 221 15.74 -25.39 -7.92
C TYR A 221 15.50 -26.30 -6.70
N HIS A 222 14.27 -26.80 -6.57
CA HIS A 222 13.83 -27.47 -5.35
C HIS A 222 14.69 -28.71 -5.04
N ASP A 223 15.10 -29.49 -6.04
CA ASP A 223 15.86 -30.73 -5.85
C ASP A 223 17.34 -30.48 -5.50
N GLU A 224 17.97 -29.51 -6.15
CA GLU A 224 19.34 -29.04 -5.85
C GLU A 224 19.42 -28.51 -4.42
N ILE A 225 18.38 -27.78 -3.99
CA ILE A 225 18.33 -27.23 -2.65
C ILE A 225 18.16 -28.33 -1.59
N LYS A 226 17.52 -29.47 -1.92
CA LYS A 226 17.47 -30.63 -0.99
C LYS A 226 18.85 -31.16 -0.66
N GLU A 227 19.76 -31.21 -1.65
CA GLU A 227 21.08 -31.81 -1.47
C GLU A 227 21.97 -31.01 -0.51
N ILE A 228 21.73 -29.70 -0.39
CA ILE A 228 22.49 -28.80 0.47
C ILE A 228 21.86 -28.56 1.85
N ILE A 229 20.63 -29.03 2.11
CA ILE A 229 19.97 -28.95 3.42
C ILE A 229 20.86 -29.46 4.57
N PRO A 230 21.61 -30.58 4.45
CA PRO A 230 22.52 -31.02 5.50
C PRO A 230 23.57 -29.98 5.91
N GLN A 231 24.15 -29.29 4.94
CA GLN A 231 25.15 -28.25 5.19
C GLN A 231 24.51 -27.03 5.85
N ILE A 232 23.32 -26.62 5.41
CA ILE A 232 22.56 -25.52 6.04
C ILE A 232 22.21 -25.87 7.49
N ALA A 233 21.83 -27.12 7.76
CA ALA A 233 21.51 -27.60 9.10
C ALA A 233 22.73 -27.55 10.03
N GLU A 234 23.90 -27.98 9.55
CA GLU A 234 25.16 -27.90 10.31
C GLU A 234 25.53 -26.43 10.62
N LEU A 235 25.38 -25.52 9.65
CA LEU A 235 25.62 -24.09 9.83
C LEU A 235 24.64 -23.45 10.82
N PHE A 236 23.36 -23.87 10.80
CA PHE A 236 22.35 -23.45 11.77
C PHE A 236 22.74 -23.82 13.21
N PHE A 237 23.28 -25.02 13.44
CA PHE A 237 23.68 -25.46 14.79
C PHE A 237 25.04 -24.92 15.23
N SER A 238 25.94 -24.65 14.30
CA SER A 238 27.31 -24.21 14.61
C SER A 238 27.48 -22.70 14.71
N SER A 239 26.55 -21.89 14.16
CA SER A 239 26.65 -20.43 14.17
C SER A 239 25.73 -19.76 15.18
N ASP A 240 26.28 -19.15 16.24
CA ASP A 240 25.48 -18.40 17.21
C ASP A 240 25.00 -17.04 16.71
N GLU A 241 25.67 -16.46 15.72
CA GLU A 241 25.34 -15.13 15.17
C GLU A 241 24.47 -15.21 13.90
N LYS A 242 24.66 -16.24 13.07
CA LYS A 242 24.02 -16.35 11.73
C LYS A 242 22.92 -17.41 11.65
N TYR A 243 22.62 -18.16 12.72
CA TYR A 243 21.61 -19.22 12.68
C TYR A 243 20.24 -18.74 12.19
N LEU A 244 19.85 -17.49 12.47
CA LEU A 244 18.57 -16.92 12.03
C LEU A 244 18.44 -16.92 10.51
N ILE A 245 19.54 -16.60 9.83
CA ILE A 245 19.59 -16.54 8.37
C ILE A 245 19.37 -17.95 7.80
N TYR A 246 20.08 -18.95 8.34
CA TYR A 246 19.92 -20.35 7.93
C TYR A 246 18.55 -20.93 8.26
N SER A 247 17.94 -20.50 9.37
CA SER A 247 16.60 -20.95 9.77
C SER A 247 15.55 -20.65 8.70
N LYS A 248 15.64 -19.50 8.01
CA LYS A 248 14.72 -19.11 6.92
C LYS A 248 14.70 -20.15 5.79
N ILE A 249 15.87 -20.70 5.43
CA ILE A 249 15.96 -21.72 4.39
C ILE A 249 15.43 -23.08 4.91
N LEU A 250 15.86 -23.50 6.10
CA LEU A 250 15.41 -24.77 6.70
C LEU A 250 13.89 -24.83 6.86
N PHE A 251 13.26 -23.72 7.26
CA PHE A 251 11.80 -23.62 7.35
C PHE A 251 11.10 -23.56 5.99
N LYS A 252 11.76 -23.05 4.94
CA LYS A 252 11.20 -23.03 3.59
C LYS A 252 11.14 -24.42 2.97
N TYR A 253 12.11 -25.29 3.29
CA TYR A 253 12.20 -26.68 2.83
C TYR A 253 11.93 -27.66 3.96
N MET A 254 10.97 -27.31 4.82
CA MET A 254 10.72 -28.04 6.06
C MET A 254 10.25 -29.47 5.81
N ASP A 255 9.57 -29.74 4.69
CA ASP A 255 9.14 -31.07 4.26
C ASP A 255 10.33 -32.01 4.03
N VAL A 256 11.38 -31.51 3.37
CA VAL A 256 12.63 -32.22 3.12
C VAL A 256 13.42 -32.37 4.42
N PHE A 257 13.37 -31.34 5.25
CA PHE A 257 14.12 -31.28 6.49
C PHE A 257 13.55 -32.20 7.58
N ILE A 258 12.23 -32.20 7.78
CA ILE A 258 11.52 -33.01 8.80
C ILE A 258 11.68 -34.51 8.52
N ASP A 259 11.66 -34.94 7.26
CA ASP A 259 11.80 -36.35 6.91
C ASP A 259 13.23 -36.88 7.15
N ASN A 260 14.22 -36.00 7.37
CA ASN A 260 15.64 -36.35 7.44
C ASN A 260 16.36 -35.97 8.75
N TYR A 261 15.76 -35.16 9.63
CA TYR A 261 16.41 -34.65 10.85
C TYR A 261 15.55 -34.78 12.12
N ASP A 262 16.23 -34.90 13.27
CA ASP A 262 15.57 -34.80 14.59
C ASP A 262 15.20 -33.34 14.87
N ASN A 263 13.91 -33.10 15.08
CA ASN A 263 13.36 -31.75 15.24
C ASN A 263 13.52 -31.20 16.66
N GLU A 264 13.77 -32.05 17.66
CA GLU A 264 13.81 -31.63 19.06
C GLU A 264 14.94 -30.60 19.35
N PRO A 265 16.20 -30.79 18.91
CA PRO A 265 17.28 -29.84 19.17
C PRO A 265 17.06 -28.46 18.54
N ILE A 266 16.34 -28.44 17.41
CA ILE A 266 16.03 -27.26 16.62
C ILE A 266 14.97 -26.45 17.33
N ILE A 267 13.87 -27.12 17.67
CA ILE A 267 12.78 -26.54 18.46
C ILE A 267 13.32 -25.99 19.78
N ARG A 268 14.22 -26.73 20.45
CA ARG A 268 14.85 -26.29 21.70
C ARG A 268 15.69 -25.03 21.51
N ARG A 269 16.52 -24.97 20.45
CA ARG A 269 17.30 -23.76 20.13
C ARG A 269 16.38 -22.59 19.83
N LEU A 270 15.28 -22.80 19.11
CA LEU A 270 14.31 -21.77 18.75
C LEU A 270 13.48 -21.25 19.94
N ILE A 271 12.97 -22.13 20.81
CA ILE A 271 12.26 -21.72 22.03
C ILE A 271 13.18 -20.95 22.97
N SER A 272 14.46 -21.34 23.07
CA SER A 272 15.45 -20.63 23.89
C SER A 272 15.68 -19.19 23.41
N LEU A 273 15.37 -18.88 22.15
CA LEU A 273 15.49 -17.54 21.58
C LEU A 273 14.25 -16.67 21.86
N LEU A 274 13.09 -17.30 22.08
CA LEU A 274 11.87 -16.62 22.59
C LEU A 274 12.08 -16.01 23.98
N ALA A 275 13.11 -16.46 24.69
CA ALA A 275 13.56 -15.92 25.97
C ALA A 275 14.13 -14.51 25.90
N LEU A 276 14.81 -14.20 24.78
CA LEU A 276 15.82 -13.16 24.76
C LEU A 276 15.28 -11.81 24.33
N ASP A 277 14.23 -11.76 23.49
CA ASP A 277 13.55 -10.51 23.10
C ASP A 277 12.26 -10.79 22.28
N PRO A 278 11.05 -10.64 22.85
CA PRO A 278 9.79 -10.83 22.11
C PRO A 278 9.46 -9.68 21.14
N GLU A 279 10.18 -8.55 21.15
CA GLU A 279 9.95 -7.40 20.25
C GLU A 279 10.85 -7.44 19.00
N LYS A 280 11.80 -8.38 18.95
CA LYS A 280 12.65 -8.59 17.80
C LYS A 280 11.84 -9.05 16.58
N PRO A 281 12.03 -8.46 15.38
CA PRO A 281 11.40 -8.92 14.13
C PRO A 281 11.48 -10.44 13.90
N GLU A 282 12.53 -11.06 14.42
CA GLU A 282 12.79 -12.49 14.51
C GLU A 282 11.65 -13.30 15.15
N PHE A 283 10.96 -12.72 16.14
CA PHE A 283 9.77 -13.26 16.79
C PHE A 283 8.57 -13.32 15.84
N GLN A 284 8.38 -12.28 15.02
CA GLN A 284 7.29 -12.21 14.05
C GLN A 284 7.50 -13.24 12.94
N TYR A 285 8.73 -13.44 12.47
CA TYR A 285 9.03 -14.50 11.50
C TYR A 285 8.82 -15.89 12.11
N PHE A 286 9.35 -16.17 13.30
CA PHE A 286 9.20 -17.47 13.95
C PHE A 286 7.73 -17.83 14.22
N SER A 287 6.96 -16.88 14.76
CA SER A 287 5.51 -17.05 14.94
C SER A 287 4.83 -17.26 13.60
N GLU A 288 4.97 -16.38 12.61
CA GLU A 288 4.33 -16.57 11.30
C GLU A 288 4.66 -17.91 10.62
N TYR A 289 5.89 -18.44 10.77
CA TYR A 289 6.28 -19.71 10.14
C TYR A 289 5.86 -20.97 10.91
N ILE A 290 6.00 -21.02 12.24
CA ILE A 290 5.44 -22.13 13.04
C ILE A 290 3.91 -22.15 12.91
N LEU A 291 3.26 -20.98 12.95
CA LEU A 291 1.82 -20.88 12.75
C LEU A 291 1.43 -21.35 11.34
N LYS A 292 2.17 -20.98 10.27
CA LYS A 292 1.92 -21.49 8.90
C LYS A 292 2.08 -23.00 8.78
N PHE A 293 3.07 -23.59 9.44
CA PHE A 293 3.30 -25.04 9.41
C PHE A 293 2.18 -25.79 10.14
N LEU A 294 1.79 -25.31 11.32
CA LEU A 294 0.67 -25.89 12.04
C LEU A 294 -0.67 -25.64 11.31
N ASP A 295 -0.85 -24.53 10.57
CA ASP A 295 -2.08 -24.20 9.80
C ASP A 295 -2.27 -25.12 8.58
N PHE A 296 -1.16 -25.54 7.96
CA PHE A 296 -1.16 -26.56 6.90
C PHE A 296 -1.84 -27.88 7.33
N SER A 297 -1.80 -28.18 8.64
CA SER A 297 -2.34 -29.41 9.24
C SER A 297 -3.77 -29.29 9.78
N VAL A 298 -4.22 -28.09 10.16
CA VAL A 298 -5.54 -27.89 10.78
C VAL A 298 -6.63 -27.59 9.75
N ASN A 299 -6.31 -26.86 8.68
CA ASN A 299 -7.34 -26.35 7.74
C ASN A 299 -7.35 -26.98 6.35
N GLY A 300 -6.43 -27.90 6.02
CA GLY A 300 -6.37 -28.55 4.71
C GLY A 300 -6.33 -27.54 3.55
N ILE A 301 -5.14 -27.05 3.19
CA ILE A 301 -4.89 -26.14 2.05
C ILE A 301 -5.96 -25.04 1.91
N ARG A 302 -5.84 -23.96 2.69
CA ARG A 302 -6.31 -22.64 2.28
C ARG A 302 -5.13 -21.69 2.12
N THR A 303 -4.33 -21.90 1.08
CA THR A 303 -3.38 -20.87 0.62
C THR A 303 -4.09 -19.87 -0.28
N SER A 304 -4.96 -19.01 0.28
CA SER A 304 -5.28 -17.74 -0.37
C SER A 304 -4.13 -16.77 -0.06
N LYS A 305 -3.08 -16.78 -0.90
CA LYS A 305 -2.03 -15.73 -1.11
C LYS A 305 -0.65 -16.25 -1.53
N TRP A 306 -0.54 -17.49 -1.99
CA TRP A 306 0.60 -17.91 -2.81
C TRP A 306 0.04 -18.53 -4.07
N GLU A 307 -0.01 -17.75 -5.14
CA GLU A 307 -0.29 -18.24 -6.49
C GLU A 307 0.87 -19.16 -6.89
N LEU A 308 0.69 -20.46 -6.68
CA LEU A 308 1.41 -21.44 -7.48
C LEU A 308 0.98 -21.26 -8.94
N PRO A 309 1.89 -21.36 -9.92
CA PRO A 309 1.54 -21.31 -11.33
C PRO A 309 0.43 -22.31 -11.64
N ILE A 310 -0.62 -21.82 -12.30
CA ILE A 310 -1.89 -22.53 -12.57
C ILE A 310 -1.69 -23.85 -13.35
N SER A 311 -0.53 -24.08 -13.97
CA SER A 311 -0.26 -25.26 -14.80
C SER A 311 -0.20 -26.58 -14.03
N ASP A 312 0.17 -26.58 -12.75
CA ASP A 312 0.34 -27.83 -11.96
C ASP A 312 -0.88 -28.17 -11.09
N GLN A 313 -1.84 -27.25 -10.96
CA GLN A 313 -3.01 -27.44 -10.09
C GLN A 313 -4.05 -28.42 -10.66
N ILE A 314 -3.99 -28.77 -11.95
CA ILE A 314 -5.09 -29.49 -12.62
C ILE A 314 -4.87 -31.01 -12.75
N GLN A 315 -3.67 -31.56 -12.57
CA GLN A 315 -3.43 -33.00 -12.79
C GLN A 315 -3.03 -33.85 -11.58
N LEU A 316 -2.64 -33.26 -10.45
CA LEU A 316 -2.20 -34.03 -9.26
C LEU A 316 -3.24 -34.09 -8.11
N GLY A 317 -4.28 -33.26 -8.14
CA GLY A 317 -5.06 -32.89 -6.96
C GLY A 317 -6.18 -33.83 -6.47
N GLN A 318 -6.25 -35.11 -6.85
CA GLN A 318 -7.38 -35.96 -6.35
C GLN A 318 -7.06 -37.38 -5.90
N TYR A 319 -5.81 -37.86 -5.95
CA TYR A 319 -5.50 -39.23 -5.47
C TYR A 319 -4.25 -39.39 -4.58
N VAL A 320 -3.47 -38.32 -4.37
CA VAL A 320 -2.21 -38.39 -3.58
C VAL A 320 -2.35 -37.83 -2.16
N GLU A 321 -3.47 -37.21 -1.80
CA GLU A 321 -3.55 -36.35 -0.61
C GLU A 321 -3.92 -37.03 0.70
N LYS A 322 -4.65 -38.16 0.73
CA LYS A 322 -5.16 -38.70 2.01
C LYS A 322 -4.07 -39.29 2.92
N GLU A 323 -3.18 -40.12 2.38
CA GLU A 323 -2.08 -40.72 3.16
C GLU A 323 -1.01 -39.67 3.51
N LYS A 324 -0.72 -38.72 2.60
CA LYS A 324 0.18 -37.61 2.89
C LYS A 324 -0.40 -36.67 3.95
N MET A 325 -1.68 -36.30 3.86
CA MET A 325 -2.35 -35.49 4.90
C MET A 325 -2.35 -36.20 6.25
N GLN A 326 -2.59 -37.51 6.28
CA GLN A 326 -2.54 -38.27 7.53
C GLN A 326 -1.12 -38.27 8.12
N LYS A 327 -0.09 -38.49 7.30
CA LYS A 327 1.32 -38.38 7.71
C LYS A 327 1.64 -36.97 8.23
N TYR A 328 1.19 -35.91 7.55
CA TYR A 328 1.38 -34.52 7.97
C TYR A 328 0.66 -34.21 9.30
N ASN A 329 -0.55 -34.72 9.51
CA ASN A 329 -1.27 -34.55 10.77
C ASN A 329 -0.58 -35.27 11.93
N GLU A 330 -0.08 -36.49 11.71
CA GLU A 330 0.69 -37.25 12.70
C GLU A 330 2.00 -36.53 13.07
N ILE A 331 2.74 -36.05 12.07
CA ILE A 331 3.96 -35.25 12.26
C ILE A 331 3.65 -33.95 13.02
N SER A 332 2.57 -33.26 12.66
CA SER A 332 2.19 -31.99 13.30
C SER A 332 1.78 -32.19 14.75
N GLN A 333 1.04 -33.26 15.07
CA GLN A 333 0.71 -33.61 16.46
C GLN A 333 1.95 -34.00 17.27
N GLN A 334 2.90 -34.72 16.67
CA GLN A 334 4.18 -35.05 17.30
C GLN A 334 5.00 -33.79 17.58
N LEU A 335 5.14 -32.89 16.61
CA LEU A 335 5.84 -31.63 16.76
C LEU A 335 5.17 -30.73 17.79
N PHE A 336 3.83 -30.64 17.78
CA PHE A 336 3.07 -29.90 18.78
C PHE A 336 3.28 -30.45 20.19
N SER A 337 3.27 -31.78 20.34
CA SER A 337 3.52 -32.44 21.62
C SER A 337 4.96 -32.21 22.11
N GLN A 338 5.95 -32.27 21.21
CA GLN A 338 7.35 -31.95 21.50
C GLN A 338 7.52 -30.50 21.93
N LEU A 339 6.92 -29.56 21.20
CA LEU A 339 6.89 -28.13 21.53
C LEU A 339 6.32 -27.91 22.93
N MET A 340 5.17 -28.51 23.24
CA MET A 340 4.52 -28.39 24.55
C MET A 340 5.36 -29.00 25.68
N ASN A 341 6.00 -30.14 25.45
CA ASN A 341 6.90 -30.74 26.44
C ASN A 341 8.08 -29.81 26.75
N ILE A 342 8.69 -29.21 25.72
CA ILE A 342 9.79 -28.26 25.89
C ILE A 342 9.29 -27.00 26.63
N ILE A 343 8.12 -26.48 26.29
CA ILE A 343 7.50 -25.35 27.02
C ILE A 343 7.32 -25.69 28.50
N LEU A 344 6.81 -26.87 28.82
CA LEU A 344 6.66 -27.33 30.20
C LEU A 344 8.01 -27.49 30.90
N GLU A 345 9.06 -27.95 30.22
CA GLU A 345 10.42 -27.96 30.78
C GLU A 345 10.90 -26.56 31.15
N PHE A 346 10.68 -25.57 30.27
CA PHE A 346 11.03 -24.18 30.53
C PHE A 346 10.23 -23.59 31.70
N LEU A 347 8.91 -23.82 31.76
CA LEU A 347 8.07 -23.42 32.89
C LEU A 347 8.53 -24.05 34.21
N ASN A 348 8.99 -25.32 34.17
CA ASN A 348 9.48 -26.05 35.34
C ASN A 348 10.98 -25.85 35.64
N SER A 349 11.67 -24.98 34.88
CA SER A 349 13.11 -24.75 35.04
C SER A 349 13.48 -24.12 36.39
N GLY A 350 12.52 -23.46 37.04
CA GLY A 350 12.72 -22.75 38.30
C GLY A 350 13.54 -21.46 38.17
N THR A 351 13.89 -21.02 36.94
CA THR A 351 14.54 -19.73 36.68
C THR A 351 13.53 -18.72 36.15
N LYS A 352 13.74 -17.43 36.45
CA LYS A 352 12.89 -16.35 35.94
C LYS A 352 12.88 -16.35 34.41
N GLU A 353 14.07 -16.44 33.82
CA GLU A 353 14.25 -16.47 32.37
C GLU A 353 13.46 -17.62 31.76
N GLY A 354 13.63 -18.84 32.28
CA GLY A 354 12.97 -20.03 31.74
C GLY A 354 11.43 -19.95 31.84
N ILE A 355 10.89 -19.43 32.94
CA ILE A 355 9.45 -19.22 33.09
C ILE A 355 8.95 -18.20 32.06
N VAL A 356 9.66 -17.08 31.89
CA VAL A 356 9.33 -16.06 30.87
C VAL A 356 9.32 -16.66 29.45
N CYS A 357 10.31 -17.50 29.11
CA CYS A 357 10.32 -18.20 27.81
C CYS A 357 9.10 -19.08 27.65
N GLY A 358 8.82 -19.91 28.67
CA GLY A 358 7.75 -20.88 28.66
C GLY A 358 6.39 -20.21 28.46
N ILE A 359 6.12 -19.11 29.19
CA ILE A 359 4.87 -18.36 29.07
C ILE A 359 4.75 -17.73 27.67
N ASN A 360 5.78 -17.06 27.17
CA ASN A 360 5.74 -16.45 25.83
C ASN A 360 5.49 -17.49 24.73
N ALA A 361 6.22 -18.60 24.78
CA ALA A 361 6.06 -19.71 23.83
C ALA A 361 4.66 -20.33 23.91
N TYR A 362 4.13 -20.49 25.11
CA TYR A 362 2.76 -20.96 25.33
C TYR A 362 1.75 -20.00 24.68
N LEU A 363 1.84 -18.70 24.93
CA LEU A 363 0.87 -17.72 24.41
C LEU A 363 0.86 -17.67 22.87
N ILE A 364 2.00 -17.91 22.22
CA ILE A 364 2.08 -18.05 20.76
C ILE A 364 1.29 -19.26 20.29
N LEU A 365 1.52 -20.44 20.90
CA LEU A 365 0.77 -21.66 20.56
C LEU A 365 -0.71 -21.55 20.89
N TYR A 366 -1.04 -20.86 21.99
CA TYR A 366 -2.43 -20.61 22.38
C TYR A 366 -3.17 -19.81 21.32
N ASN A 367 -2.59 -18.71 20.83
CA ASN A 367 -3.17 -17.90 19.76
C ASN A 367 -3.30 -18.68 18.45
N PHE A 368 -2.49 -19.73 18.25
CA PHE A 368 -2.56 -20.60 17.09
C PHE A 368 -3.73 -21.59 17.15
N ASN A 369 -3.78 -22.38 18.21
CA ASN A 369 -4.76 -23.44 18.39
C ASN A 369 -5.10 -23.58 19.87
N GLN A 370 -6.04 -22.74 20.32
CA GLN A 370 -6.49 -22.66 21.70
C GLN A 370 -6.98 -24.02 22.21
N GLN A 371 -7.71 -24.77 21.37
CA GLN A 371 -8.28 -26.06 21.76
C GLN A 371 -7.18 -27.09 22.09
N VAL A 372 -6.25 -27.32 21.16
CA VAL A 372 -5.19 -28.32 21.35
C VAL A 372 -4.21 -27.90 22.45
N THR A 373 -3.92 -26.60 22.55
CA THR A 373 -3.08 -26.06 23.63
C THR A 373 -3.72 -26.32 24.99
N ASN A 374 -5.01 -26.00 25.15
CA ASN A 374 -5.74 -26.22 26.40
C ASN A 374 -5.94 -27.70 26.74
N GLU A 375 -6.05 -28.59 25.73
CA GLU A 375 -6.12 -30.05 25.94
C GLU A 375 -4.82 -30.61 26.57
N ILE A 376 -3.67 -30.02 26.24
CA ILE A 376 -2.36 -30.46 26.76
C ILE A 376 -1.99 -29.75 28.07
N PHE A 377 -2.18 -28.43 28.12
CA PHE A 377 -1.93 -27.63 29.31
C PHE A 377 -2.89 -26.43 29.35
N SER A 378 -3.81 -26.41 30.31
CA SER A 378 -4.81 -25.33 30.39
C SER A 378 -4.17 -23.97 30.69
N SER A 379 -4.71 -22.92 30.07
CA SER A 379 -4.27 -21.54 30.29
C SER A 379 -4.41 -21.11 31.76
N GLU A 380 -5.37 -21.66 32.49
CA GLU A 380 -5.53 -21.48 33.94
C GLU A 380 -4.32 -21.97 34.74
N ASN A 381 -3.70 -23.09 34.34
CA ASN A 381 -2.55 -23.63 35.04
C ASN A 381 -1.31 -22.74 34.87
N LEU A 382 -1.23 -21.90 33.83
CA LEU A 382 -0.13 -20.94 33.69
C LEU A 382 -0.06 -19.95 34.84
N LEU A 383 -1.22 -19.60 35.44
CA LEU A 383 -1.29 -18.64 36.53
C LEU A 383 -0.48 -19.10 37.76
N SER A 384 -0.28 -20.40 37.92
CA SER A 384 0.53 -20.97 39.01
C SER A 384 2.03 -20.69 38.89
N TYR A 385 2.52 -20.25 37.73
CA TYR A 385 3.94 -19.95 37.47
C TYR A 385 4.29 -18.47 37.63
N PHE A 386 3.42 -17.64 38.21
CA PHE A 386 3.71 -16.25 38.54
C PHE A 386 4.06 -16.14 40.04
N PRO A 387 5.34 -16.34 40.45
CA PRO A 387 5.72 -16.45 41.85
C PRO A 387 5.74 -15.10 42.59
N ASP A 388 6.10 -14.03 41.89
CA ASP A 388 6.11 -12.64 42.36
C ASP A 388 5.91 -11.72 41.15
N LEU A 389 4.92 -10.83 41.21
CA LEU A 389 4.55 -9.93 40.11
C LEU A 389 5.50 -8.72 40.05
N ASP A 390 6.77 -8.97 39.72
CA ASP A 390 7.65 -7.90 39.24
C ASP A 390 7.18 -7.38 37.87
N LYS A 391 7.80 -6.31 37.36
CA LYS A 391 7.37 -5.63 36.14
C LYS A 391 7.21 -6.56 34.94
N ASP A 392 8.15 -7.48 34.73
CA ASP A 392 8.13 -8.40 33.58
C ASP A 392 7.00 -9.43 33.75
N PHE A 393 6.84 -9.96 34.96
CA PHE A 393 5.77 -10.90 35.27
C PHE A 393 4.38 -10.25 35.23
N MET A 394 4.24 -8.98 35.63
CA MET A 394 2.99 -8.22 35.49
C MET A 394 2.57 -8.10 34.02
N ILE A 395 3.50 -7.71 33.14
CA ILE A 395 3.23 -7.59 31.71
C ILE A 395 2.82 -8.95 31.13
N LEU A 396 3.53 -10.03 31.45
CA LEU A 396 3.18 -11.39 31.00
C LEU A 396 1.85 -11.89 31.56
N TYR A 397 1.56 -11.56 32.82
CA TYR A 397 0.32 -11.89 33.50
C TYR A 397 -0.87 -11.25 32.78
N SER A 398 -0.78 -9.98 32.38
CA SER A 398 -1.81 -9.30 31.59
C SER A 398 -2.10 -9.99 30.25
N LYS A 399 -1.04 -10.44 29.56
CA LYS A 399 -1.15 -11.18 28.29
C LYS A 399 -1.75 -12.57 28.49
N THR A 400 -1.49 -13.20 29.63
CA THR A 400 -2.04 -14.53 29.97
C THR A 400 -3.51 -14.45 30.33
N ILE A 401 -3.88 -13.52 31.20
CA ILE A 401 -5.25 -13.35 31.67
C ILE A 401 -6.22 -12.99 30.56
N SER A 402 -5.81 -12.15 29.62
CA SER A 402 -6.66 -11.82 28.46
C SER A 402 -7.07 -13.04 27.64
N ASN A 403 -6.38 -14.18 27.80
CA ASN A 403 -6.65 -15.43 27.11
C ASN A 403 -7.43 -16.46 27.94
N ILE A 404 -7.73 -16.20 29.22
CA ILE A 404 -8.45 -17.14 30.11
C ILE A 404 -9.96 -16.90 30.06
N ASP A 405 -10.75 -17.97 29.98
CA ASP A 405 -12.22 -17.88 29.82
C ASP A 405 -12.97 -17.60 31.14
N LEU A 406 -12.40 -18.00 32.26
CA LEU A 406 -12.93 -17.73 33.60
C LEU A 406 -12.12 -16.61 34.27
N MET A 407 -12.76 -15.46 34.43
CA MET A 407 -12.23 -14.35 35.22
C MET A 407 -12.89 -14.35 36.60
N ASP A 408 -12.09 -14.38 37.65
CA ASP A 408 -12.56 -14.14 39.02
C ASP A 408 -12.26 -12.72 39.49
N GLU A 409 -12.77 -12.38 40.68
CA GLU A 409 -12.63 -11.06 41.28
C GLU A 409 -11.16 -10.74 41.64
N GLU A 410 -10.34 -11.74 41.99
CA GLU A 410 -8.94 -11.55 42.36
C GLU A 410 -8.11 -11.13 41.13
N HIS A 411 -8.28 -11.84 40.02
CA HIS A 411 -7.62 -11.55 38.76
C HIS A 411 -8.06 -10.21 38.18
N LEU A 412 -9.36 -9.89 38.23
CA LEU A 412 -9.89 -8.59 37.82
C LEU A 412 -9.28 -7.45 38.65
N ASN A 413 -9.27 -7.60 39.99
CA ASN A 413 -8.68 -6.60 40.88
C ASN A 413 -7.18 -6.40 40.60
N GLN A 414 -6.46 -7.46 40.23
CA GLN A 414 -5.05 -7.34 39.88
C GLN A 414 -4.84 -6.57 38.58
N ILE A 415 -5.65 -6.83 37.55
CA ILE A 415 -5.60 -6.09 36.28
C ILE A 415 -5.99 -4.61 36.47
N LEU A 416 -7.00 -4.32 37.31
CA LEU A 416 -7.36 -2.94 37.65
C LEU A 416 -6.23 -2.22 38.39
N LYS A 417 -5.58 -2.87 39.36
CA LYS A 417 -4.39 -2.32 40.03
C LYS A 417 -3.26 -2.03 39.04
N MET A 418 -3.06 -2.89 38.04
CA MET A 418 -2.09 -2.64 36.97
C MET A 418 -2.47 -1.40 36.17
N ALA A 419 -3.73 -1.27 35.75
CA ALA A 419 -4.23 -0.10 35.02
C ALA A 419 -4.10 1.22 35.81
N TYR A 420 -4.11 1.16 37.14
CA TYR A 420 -3.90 2.33 38.01
C TYR A 420 -2.43 2.56 38.40
N SER A 421 -1.49 1.81 37.84
CA SER A 421 -0.07 1.91 38.17
C SER A 421 0.55 3.24 37.71
N GLU A 422 1.44 3.79 38.53
CA GLU A 422 2.30 4.92 38.14
C GLU A 422 3.34 4.53 37.08
N ASP A 423 3.78 3.27 37.05
CA ASP A 423 4.63 2.74 35.98
C ASP A 423 3.82 2.58 34.69
N LYS A 424 4.22 3.32 33.65
CA LYS A 424 3.55 3.41 32.35
C LYS A 424 3.44 2.06 31.63
N ASP A 425 4.45 1.20 31.70
CA ASP A 425 4.44 -0.07 30.98
C ASP A 425 3.48 -1.06 31.66
N ILE A 426 3.45 -1.06 32.99
CA ILE A 426 2.49 -1.86 33.77
C ILE A 426 1.06 -1.36 33.54
N ARG A 427 0.88 -0.04 33.49
CA ARG A 427 -0.41 0.59 33.20
C ARG A 427 -0.93 0.22 31.82
N ASN A 428 -0.11 0.38 30.78
CA ASN A 428 -0.47 0.00 29.41
C ASN A 428 -0.82 -1.48 29.29
N ALA A 429 -0.07 -2.35 29.99
CA ALA A 429 -0.38 -3.77 30.05
C ALA A 429 -1.74 -4.05 30.72
N GLY A 430 -2.05 -3.36 31.81
CA GLY A 430 -3.36 -3.42 32.48
C GLY A 430 -4.50 -2.96 31.57
N CYS A 431 -4.38 -1.77 30.98
CA CYS A 431 -5.35 -1.21 30.03
C CYS A 431 -5.63 -2.14 28.84
N SER A 432 -4.58 -2.66 28.21
CA SER A 432 -4.71 -3.59 27.08
C SER A 432 -5.38 -4.92 27.49
N ALA A 433 -5.11 -5.42 28.70
CA ALA A 433 -5.80 -6.60 29.21
C ALA A 433 -7.30 -6.32 29.41
N ILE A 434 -7.67 -5.16 29.97
CA ILE A 434 -9.06 -4.77 30.15
C ILE A 434 -9.81 -4.75 28.81
N GLU A 435 -9.24 -4.10 27.78
CA GLU A 435 -9.83 -4.04 26.43
C GLU A 435 -10.09 -5.44 25.86
N LYS A 436 -9.11 -6.35 25.98
CA LYS A 436 -9.26 -7.73 25.52
C LYS A 436 -10.31 -8.50 26.30
N LEU A 437 -10.43 -8.28 27.61
CA LEU A 437 -11.45 -8.94 28.43
C LEU A 437 -12.85 -8.51 28.03
N VAL A 438 -13.05 -7.22 27.79
CA VAL A 438 -14.33 -6.67 27.32
C VAL A 438 -14.66 -7.17 25.91
N SER A 439 -13.66 -7.40 25.05
CA SER A 439 -13.87 -7.96 23.70
C SER A 439 -14.48 -9.37 23.70
N LYS A 440 -14.41 -10.11 24.82
CA LYS A 440 -15.06 -11.42 24.99
C LYS A 440 -16.59 -11.35 25.14
N LYS A 441 -17.18 -10.15 25.17
CA LYS A 441 -18.64 -9.92 25.25
C LYS A 441 -19.31 -10.55 26.48
N ASN A 442 -18.60 -10.63 27.59
CA ASN A 442 -19.22 -10.94 28.88
C ASN A 442 -19.80 -9.64 29.48
N GLU A 443 -21.13 -9.51 29.44
CA GLU A 443 -21.83 -8.29 29.86
C GLU A 443 -21.60 -7.96 31.33
N ASP A 444 -21.71 -8.94 32.24
CA ASP A 444 -21.54 -8.74 33.68
C ASP A 444 -20.12 -8.24 34.00
N LEU A 445 -19.10 -8.86 33.41
CA LEU A 445 -17.70 -8.46 33.55
C LEU A 445 -17.47 -7.05 33.02
N THR A 446 -18.04 -6.73 31.85
CA THR A 446 -17.89 -5.40 31.23
C THR A 446 -18.51 -4.31 32.10
N ILE A 447 -19.68 -4.57 32.69
CA ILE A 447 -20.34 -3.64 33.61
C ILE A 447 -19.53 -3.46 34.89
N GLU A 448 -18.95 -4.53 35.42
CA GLU A 448 -18.13 -4.45 36.64
C GLU A 448 -16.83 -3.67 36.41
N ILE A 449 -16.15 -3.90 35.29
CA ILE A 449 -15.00 -3.11 34.85
C ILE A 449 -15.40 -1.63 34.71
N TRP A 450 -16.50 -1.34 34.01
CA TRP A 450 -16.99 0.01 33.81
C TRP A 450 -17.26 0.75 35.13
N LYS A 451 -17.90 0.08 36.10
CA LYS A 451 -18.16 0.65 37.43
C LYS A 451 -16.87 1.00 38.16
N ASN A 452 -15.87 0.12 38.12
CA ASN A 452 -14.59 0.37 38.78
C ASN A 452 -13.87 1.57 38.13
N LEU A 453 -13.73 1.58 36.80
CA LEU A 453 -13.05 2.67 36.08
C LEU A 453 -13.78 4.01 36.20
N SER A 454 -15.11 4.03 36.12
CA SER A 454 -15.90 5.28 36.27
C SER A 454 -15.87 5.86 37.68
N SER A 455 -15.53 5.06 38.70
CA SER A 455 -15.34 5.50 40.08
C SER A 455 -13.89 5.86 40.44
N PHE A 456 -12.98 5.78 39.47
CA PHE A 456 -11.55 6.03 39.69
C PHE A 456 -11.29 7.53 39.88
N GLU A 457 -10.69 7.88 41.02
CA GLU A 457 -10.26 9.24 41.32
C GLU A 457 -8.73 9.27 41.46
N CYS A 458 -8.06 10.08 40.64
CA CYS A 458 -6.62 10.26 40.67
C CYS A 458 -6.24 11.70 40.34
N GLU A 459 -5.24 12.24 41.03
CA GLU A 459 -4.71 13.58 40.75
C GLU A 459 -3.72 13.59 39.57
N ASN A 460 -3.22 12.42 39.16
CA ASN A 460 -2.27 12.30 38.06
C ASN A 460 -3.01 12.29 36.71
N GLU A 461 -2.90 13.40 35.98
CA GLU A 461 -3.56 13.63 34.69
C GLU A 461 -3.20 12.59 33.62
N GLU A 462 -1.95 12.10 33.56
CA GLU A 462 -1.54 11.09 32.57
C GLU A 462 -2.27 9.76 32.81
N ILE A 463 -2.41 9.35 34.07
CA ILE A 463 -3.14 8.13 34.43
C ILE A 463 -4.63 8.29 34.11
N VAL A 464 -5.20 9.46 34.40
CA VAL A 464 -6.61 9.74 34.08
C VAL A 464 -6.85 9.67 32.57
N ILE A 465 -5.96 10.22 31.76
CA ILE A 465 -6.05 10.16 30.29
C ILE A 465 -6.00 8.71 29.81
N ASP A 466 -5.03 7.91 30.25
CA ASP A 466 -4.88 6.50 29.84
C ASP A 466 -6.11 5.66 30.24
N ILE A 467 -6.66 5.89 31.44
CA ILE A 467 -7.91 5.24 31.88
C ILE A 467 -9.10 5.68 31.03
N MET A 468 -9.21 6.97 30.72
CA MET A 468 -10.28 7.49 29.87
C MET A 468 -10.20 6.92 28.44
N GLU A 469 -9.01 6.70 27.90
CA GLU A 469 -8.82 6.00 26.62
C GLU A 469 -9.36 4.57 26.67
N THR A 470 -8.99 3.81 27.71
CA THR A 470 -9.54 2.47 27.92
C THR A 470 -11.07 2.51 28.10
N MET A 471 -11.62 3.51 28.79
CA MET A 471 -13.07 3.68 28.92
C MET A 471 -13.76 3.95 27.57
N VAL A 472 -13.13 4.69 26.65
CA VAL A 472 -13.66 4.86 25.28
C VAL A 472 -13.78 3.50 24.60
N ASP A 473 -12.81 2.61 24.73
CA ASP A 473 -12.90 1.28 24.10
C ASP A 473 -13.92 0.35 24.76
N ILE A 474 -14.02 0.40 26.09
CA ILE A 474 -15.03 -0.38 26.84
C ILE A 474 -16.44 0.08 26.47
N SER A 475 -16.65 1.39 26.31
CA SER A 475 -17.95 1.98 26.06
C SER A 475 -18.64 1.42 24.80
N LYS A 476 -17.88 0.89 23.83
CA LYS A 476 -18.41 0.20 22.63
C LYS A 476 -19.19 -1.07 22.94
N ASN A 477 -19.00 -1.68 24.11
CA ASN A 477 -19.58 -2.96 24.50
C ASN A 477 -20.59 -2.85 25.65
N ILE A 478 -20.91 -1.62 26.10
CA ILE A 478 -21.93 -1.38 27.12
C ILE A 478 -23.32 -1.55 26.50
N ASN A 479 -24.20 -2.29 27.20
CA ASN A 479 -25.52 -2.57 26.66
C ASN A 479 -26.38 -1.30 26.48
N SER A 480 -27.44 -1.44 25.68
CA SER A 480 -28.32 -0.33 25.27
C SER A 480 -29.02 0.33 26.46
N GLU A 481 -29.48 -0.46 27.45
CA GLU A 481 -30.23 0.05 28.61
C GLU A 481 -29.35 0.93 29.52
N ILE A 482 -28.13 0.48 29.82
CA ILE A 482 -27.18 1.24 30.63
C ILE A 482 -26.71 2.48 29.87
N SER A 483 -26.41 2.33 28.58
CA SER A 483 -26.00 3.45 27.73
C SER A 483 -27.07 4.55 27.73
N LEU A 484 -28.33 4.20 27.49
CA LEU A 484 -29.45 5.14 27.48
C LEU A 484 -29.62 5.85 28.85
N ALA A 485 -29.47 5.13 29.95
CA ALA A 485 -29.59 5.69 31.29
C ALA A 485 -28.48 6.70 31.63
N LEU A 486 -27.27 6.53 31.07
CA LEU A 486 -26.10 7.35 31.39
C LEU A 486 -25.89 8.53 30.44
N ILE A 487 -26.50 8.52 29.24
CA ILE A 487 -26.40 9.62 28.26
C ILE A 487 -26.68 11.00 28.86
N PRO A 488 -27.75 11.22 29.67
CA PRO A 488 -28.04 12.56 30.20
C PRO A 488 -26.94 13.13 31.10
N ASP A 489 -26.41 12.30 32.00
CA ASP A 489 -25.35 12.70 32.93
C ASP A 489 -24.02 12.90 32.19
N LEU A 490 -23.73 12.01 31.22
CA LEU A 490 -22.54 12.11 30.38
C LEU A 490 -22.58 13.37 29.53
N PHE A 491 -23.70 13.63 28.84
CA PHE A 491 -23.90 14.82 28.02
C PHE A 491 -23.73 16.09 28.84
N LYS A 492 -24.37 16.18 30.01
CA LYS A 492 -24.22 17.30 30.94
C LYS A 492 -22.76 17.50 31.37
N THR A 493 -22.04 16.41 31.64
CA THR A 493 -20.63 16.46 32.02
C THR A 493 -19.76 16.98 30.88
N THR A 494 -19.97 16.47 29.67
CA THR A 494 -19.28 16.93 28.45
C THR A 494 -19.53 18.41 28.17
N THR A 495 -20.77 18.89 28.30
CA THR A 495 -21.09 20.32 28.14
C THR A 495 -20.42 21.18 29.22
N ASN A 496 -20.44 20.74 30.48
CA ASN A 496 -19.75 21.47 31.56
C ASN A 496 -18.24 21.53 31.35
N LEU A 497 -17.62 20.46 30.83
CA LEU A 497 -16.20 20.44 30.50
C LEU A 497 -15.89 21.44 29.40
N PHE A 498 -16.68 21.47 28.33
CA PHE A 498 -16.52 22.47 27.26
C PHE A 498 -16.64 23.91 27.78
N GLU A 499 -17.66 24.20 28.61
CA GLU A 499 -17.91 25.56 29.11
C GLU A 499 -16.86 26.06 30.11
N ASN A 500 -16.30 25.16 30.94
CA ASN A 500 -15.44 25.54 32.07
C ASN A 500 -13.96 25.19 31.87
N GLN A 501 -13.64 24.22 31.01
CA GLN A 501 -12.30 23.68 30.81
C GLN A 501 -12.08 23.23 29.35
N PRO A 502 -12.24 24.11 28.35
CA PRO A 502 -12.13 23.72 26.94
C PRO A 502 -10.76 23.09 26.61
N GLU A 503 -9.66 23.63 27.13
CA GLU A 503 -8.30 23.12 26.88
C GLU A 503 -8.01 21.71 27.46
N SER A 504 -8.98 21.07 28.11
CA SER A 504 -8.81 19.79 28.79
C SER A 504 -8.58 18.63 27.81
N MET A 505 -7.48 17.90 28.02
CA MET A 505 -7.13 16.72 27.19
C MET A 505 -8.12 15.55 27.33
N ILE A 506 -9.00 15.56 28.34
CA ILE A 506 -10.04 14.53 28.53
C ILE A 506 -11.33 14.82 27.78
N PHE A 507 -11.52 16.04 27.23
CA PHE A 507 -12.76 16.45 26.57
C PHE A 507 -13.12 15.52 25.39
N ASN A 508 -12.18 15.25 24.49
CA ASN A 508 -12.38 14.36 23.36
C ASN A 508 -12.70 12.90 23.79
N LYS A 509 -12.19 12.45 24.95
CA LYS A 509 -12.50 11.12 25.49
C LYS A 509 -13.96 11.04 25.94
N PHE A 510 -14.47 12.08 26.59
CA PHE A 510 -15.90 12.19 26.93
C PHE A 510 -16.79 12.21 25.68
N ILE A 511 -16.37 12.90 24.62
CA ILE A 511 -17.06 12.88 23.32
C ILE A 511 -17.06 11.46 22.73
N GLY A 512 -15.92 10.76 22.76
CA GLY A 512 -15.80 9.38 22.29
C GLY A 512 -16.73 8.41 23.02
N ILE A 513 -16.77 8.48 24.36
CA ILE A 513 -17.69 7.68 25.20
C ILE A 513 -19.15 8.02 24.87
N LEU A 514 -19.48 9.31 24.74
CA LEU A 514 -20.83 9.76 24.41
C LEU A 514 -21.27 9.21 23.04
N GLY A 515 -20.39 9.28 22.04
CA GLY A 515 -20.60 8.69 20.72
C GLY A 515 -20.94 7.21 20.79
N ASN A 516 -20.15 6.42 21.51
CA ASN A 516 -20.39 4.99 21.66
C ASN A 516 -21.71 4.69 22.39
N PHE A 517 -22.01 5.43 23.47
CA PHE A 517 -23.26 5.25 24.21
C PHE A 517 -24.48 5.59 23.36
N MET A 518 -24.41 6.66 22.57
CA MET A 518 -25.44 6.99 21.59
C MET A 518 -25.66 5.85 20.58
N LYS A 519 -24.57 5.31 20.01
CA LYS A 519 -24.65 4.18 19.06
C LYS A 519 -25.28 2.94 19.68
N ASN A 520 -24.92 2.59 20.92
CA ASN A 520 -25.47 1.45 21.64
C ASN A 520 -26.96 1.64 22.01
N ALA A 521 -27.35 2.85 22.40
CA ALA A 521 -28.75 3.19 22.68
C ALA A 521 -29.59 3.21 21.37
N GLY A 522 -28.97 3.55 20.25
CA GLY A 522 -29.59 3.62 18.94
C GLY A 522 -30.70 4.68 18.89
N LYS A 523 -31.77 4.42 18.16
CA LYS A 523 -32.88 5.38 17.93
C LYS A 523 -33.64 5.79 19.21
N GLN A 524 -33.38 5.14 20.34
CA GLN A 524 -33.97 5.50 21.64
C GLN A 524 -33.52 6.88 22.13
N ILE A 525 -32.44 7.44 21.59
CA ILE A 525 -31.90 8.75 21.98
C ILE A 525 -32.65 9.93 21.32
N VAL A 526 -33.76 9.69 20.62
CA VAL A 526 -34.51 10.70 19.84
C VAL A 526 -34.81 11.97 20.64
N GLU A 527 -35.09 11.86 21.94
CA GLU A 527 -35.39 12.98 22.83
C GLU A 527 -34.17 13.88 23.12
N TYR A 528 -32.96 13.37 22.95
CA TYR A 528 -31.70 14.09 23.17
C TYR A 528 -31.06 14.59 21.86
N ALA A 529 -31.55 14.13 20.71
CA ALA A 529 -30.91 14.37 19.42
C ALA A 529 -30.77 15.88 19.10
N GLU A 530 -31.79 16.68 19.40
CA GLU A 530 -31.76 18.13 19.19
C GLU A 530 -30.67 18.82 20.03
N ASP A 531 -30.62 18.53 21.33
CA ASP A 531 -29.64 19.12 22.24
C ASP A 531 -28.22 18.71 21.85
N ILE A 532 -28.02 17.45 21.44
CA ILE A 532 -26.71 16.92 21.01
C ILE A 532 -26.27 17.57 19.69
N ILE A 533 -27.18 17.75 18.73
CA ILE A 533 -26.88 18.47 17.47
C ILE A 533 -26.51 19.92 17.76
N ASN A 534 -27.26 20.60 18.63
CA ASN A 534 -26.98 21.98 19.01
C ASN A 534 -25.63 22.10 19.72
N PHE A 535 -25.28 21.13 20.56
CA PHE A 535 -23.98 21.05 21.21
C PHE A 535 -22.85 20.83 20.19
N ALA A 536 -22.97 19.85 19.30
CA ALA A 536 -21.98 19.62 18.24
C ALA A 536 -21.76 20.88 17.39
N ALA A 537 -22.85 21.55 17.01
CA ALA A 537 -22.80 22.81 16.27
C ALA A 537 -22.06 23.92 17.02
N SER A 538 -22.14 23.94 18.36
CA SER A 538 -21.51 24.97 19.19
C SER A 538 -20.00 24.79 19.35
N ILE A 539 -19.48 23.56 19.21
CA ILE A 539 -18.07 23.25 19.46
C ILE A 539 -17.23 23.17 18.18
N ILE A 540 -17.85 23.14 16.99
CA ILE A 540 -17.15 22.87 15.72
C ILE A 540 -15.98 23.82 15.41
N ASP A 541 -16.05 25.07 15.86
CA ASP A 541 -15.02 26.08 15.56
C ASP A 541 -13.72 25.82 16.32
N ASP A 542 -13.82 25.24 17.52
CA ASP A 542 -12.68 24.94 18.38
C ASP A 542 -12.31 23.44 18.37
N TYR A 543 -13.28 22.56 18.06
CA TYR A 543 -13.17 21.09 18.09
C TYR A 543 -13.83 20.46 16.86
N GLU A 544 -13.30 20.74 15.67
CA GLU A 544 -13.89 20.29 14.41
C GLU A 544 -14.03 18.75 14.34
N GLU A 545 -12.97 18.00 14.64
CA GLU A 545 -13.00 16.53 14.55
C GLU A 545 -14.03 15.89 15.51
N ASP A 546 -14.09 16.37 16.75
CA ASP A 546 -15.03 15.89 17.77
C ASP A 546 -16.48 16.24 17.41
N SER A 547 -16.72 17.46 16.89
CA SER A 547 -18.04 17.85 16.37
C SER A 547 -18.49 16.95 15.24
N LEU A 548 -17.61 16.70 14.26
CA LEU A 548 -17.92 15.88 13.10
C LEU A 548 -18.19 14.42 13.49
N PHE A 549 -17.44 13.89 14.46
CA PHE A 549 -17.69 12.57 15.02
C PHE A 549 -19.10 12.45 15.64
N ILE A 550 -19.56 13.46 16.40
CA ILE A 550 -20.93 13.47 16.95
C ILE A 550 -21.97 13.46 15.83
N PHE A 551 -21.80 14.31 14.82
CA PHE A 551 -22.70 14.35 13.68
C PHE A 551 -22.76 13.01 12.93
N ASP A 552 -21.61 12.36 12.72
CA ASP A 552 -21.54 11.05 12.08
C ASP A 552 -22.28 9.99 12.91
N CYS A 553 -22.15 10.01 14.24
CA CYS A 553 -22.92 9.12 15.12
C CYS A 553 -24.43 9.34 14.96
N ILE A 554 -24.89 10.60 14.94
CA ILE A 554 -26.31 10.94 14.77
C ILE A 554 -26.83 10.43 13.41
N ILE A 555 -26.08 10.66 12.33
CA ILE A 555 -26.48 10.23 10.99
C ILE A 555 -26.53 8.70 10.89
N GLU A 556 -25.55 8.00 11.48
CA GLU A 556 -25.51 6.53 11.52
C GLU A 556 -26.71 5.94 12.25
N ILE A 557 -27.10 6.52 13.39
CA ILE A 557 -28.20 6.03 14.23
C ILE A 557 -29.57 6.25 13.57
N PHE A 558 -29.78 7.45 13.02
CA PHE A 558 -31.10 7.89 12.57
C PHE A 558 -31.35 7.62 11.09
N GLY A 559 -30.31 7.75 10.25
CA GLY A 559 -30.35 7.50 8.81
C GLY A 559 -31.55 8.18 8.11
N GLU A 560 -32.00 7.58 7.01
CA GLU A 560 -33.13 8.08 6.22
C GLU A 560 -34.49 7.98 6.96
N GLU A 561 -34.64 7.03 7.88
CA GLU A 561 -35.92 6.75 8.56
C GLU A 561 -36.39 7.86 9.50
N SER A 562 -35.48 8.71 9.97
CA SER A 562 -35.79 9.83 10.88
C SER A 562 -35.43 11.17 10.24
N GLY A 563 -36.08 11.45 9.10
CA GLY A 563 -35.82 12.62 8.26
C GLY A 563 -35.76 13.96 9.02
N ASN A 564 -36.60 14.15 10.05
CA ASN A 564 -36.59 15.38 10.86
C ASN A 564 -35.23 15.65 11.55
N ILE A 565 -34.52 14.61 12.01
CA ILE A 565 -33.23 14.77 12.69
C ILE A 565 -32.13 15.07 11.67
N ILE A 566 -32.13 14.36 10.54
CA ILE A 566 -31.19 14.64 9.44
C ILE A 566 -31.41 16.04 8.88
N GLU A 567 -32.67 16.49 8.83
CA GLU A 567 -33.03 17.86 8.48
C GLU A 567 -32.42 18.90 9.43
N MET A 568 -32.28 18.62 10.72
CA MET A 568 -31.60 19.52 11.67
C MET A 568 -30.10 19.59 11.41
N CYS A 569 -29.46 18.45 11.10
CA CYS A 569 -28.07 18.42 10.66
C CYS A 569 -27.88 19.23 9.35
N ALA A 570 -28.84 19.15 8.43
CA ALA A 570 -28.85 19.94 7.21
C ALA A 570 -28.94 21.44 7.49
N ASP A 571 -29.81 21.89 8.41
CA ASP A 571 -29.92 23.30 8.79
C ASP A 571 -28.60 23.85 9.35
N PHE A 572 -27.90 23.04 10.14
CA PHE A 572 -26.58 23.39 10.65
C PHE A 572 -25.58 23.61 9.51
N VAL A 573 -25.45 22.62 8.62
CA VAL A 573 -24.53 22.72 7.47
C VAL A 573 -24.88 23.91 6.59
N ILE A 574 -26.16 24.15 6.29
CA ILE A 574 -26.60 25.29 5.49
C ILE A 574 -26.17 26.60 6.15
N LYS A 575 -26.40 26.77 7.46
CA LYS A 575 -25.94 27.96 8.21
C LYS A 575 -24.42 28.11 8.16
N LYS A 576 -23.68 27.01 8.29
CA LYS A 576 -22.21 27.02 8.22
C LYS A 576 -21.73 27.44 6.84
N LEU A 577 -22.31 26.88 5.78
CA LEU A 577 -22.02 27.24 4.38
C LEU A 577 -22.38 28.70 4.08
N GLN A 578 -23.40 29.26 4.71
CA GLN A 578 -23.82 30.66 4.50
C GLN A 578 -23.03 31.68 5.34
N GLY A 579 -22.15 31.23 6.24
CA GLY A 579 -21.29 32.10 7.04
C GLY A 579 -20.30 32.90 6.18
N ASN A 580 -20.12 34.19 6.48
CA ASN A 580 -19.29 35.13 5.71
C ASN A 580 -17.78 35.01 5.99
N ASP A 581 -17.37 34.19 6.96
CA ASP A 581 -15.95 33.94 7.22
C ASP A 581 -15.45 32.98 6.15
N SER A 582 -14.21 33.20 5.67
CA SER A 582 -13.56 32.31 4.72
C SER A 582 -13.30 30.96 5.37
N ILE A 583 -14.34 30.13 5.47
CA ILE A 583 -14.24 28.78 6.01
C ILE A 583 -13.26 28.03 5.11
N MET A 584 -12.14 27.62 5.69
CA MET A 584 -11.29 26.63 5.06
C MET A 584 -12.14 25.35 5.03
N PHE A 585 -12.58 24.92 3.84
CA PHE A 585 -13.23 23.63 3.73
C PHE A 585 -12.20 22.57 4.08
N THR A 586 -12.49 21.79 5.13
CA THR A 586 -11.78 20.54 5.36
C THR A 586 -12.47 19.42 4.58
N LEU A 587 -11.72 18.38 4.23
CA LEU A 587 -12.28 17.19 3.61
C LEU A 587 -13.34 16.53 4.52
N ASN A 588 -13.16 16.64 5.85
CA ASN A 588 -14.06 16.05 6.84
C ASN A 588 -15.43 16.73 6.84
N LEU A 589 -15.47 18.08 6.78
CA LEU A 589 -16.74 18.80 6.65
C LEU A 589 -17.48 18.40 5.37
N VAL A 590 -16.78 18.30 4.22
CA VAL A 590 -17.43 17.86 2.97
C VAL A 590 -17.93 16.42 3.05
N ASN A 591 -17.22 15.53 3.74
CA ASN A 591 -17.71 14.18 4.00
C ASN A 591 -19.02 14.18 4.82
N LEU A 592 -19.13 15.02 5.84
CA LEU A 592 -20.36 15.19 6.61
C LEU A 592 -21.52 15.66 5.72
N ILE A 593 -21.30 16.69 4.88
CA ILE A 593 -22.33 17.19 3.96
C ILE A 593 -22.82 16.06 3.06
N TYR A 594 -21.90 15.25 2.53
CA TYR A 594 -22.25 14.10 1.70
C TYR A 594 -23.09 13.07 2.47
N SER A 595 -22.73 12.73 3.70
CA SER A 595 -23.49 11.82 4.57
C SER A 595 -24.91 12.33 4.85
N ILE A 596 -25.07 13.63 5.09
CA ILE A 596 -26.39 14.27 5.28
C ILE A 596 -27.20 14.17 3.98
N VAL A 597 -26.65 14.60 2.85
CA VAL A 597 -27.33 14.59 1.55
C VAL A 597 -27.77 13.18 1.16
N LYS A 598 -26.93 12.17 1.40
CA LYS A 598 -27.26 10.75 1.15
C LYS A 598 -28.48 10.28 1.94
N ASN A 599 -28.69 10.78 3.16
CA ASN A 599 -29.81 10.37 4.04
C ASN A 599 -30.99 11.36 4.04
N LEU A 600 -30.87 12.51 3.37
CA LEU A 600 -31.89 13.55 3.32
C LEU A 600 -32.81 13.38 2.10
N ASN A 601 -34.13 13.44 2.32
CA ASN A 601 -35.15 13.36 1.26
C ASN A 601 -35.93 14.67 1.06
N ASN A 602 -35.68 15.68 1.90
CA ASN A 602 -36.32 16.98 1.78
C ASN A 602 -35.72 17.75 0.60
N GLU A 603 -36.47 17.86 -0.48
CA GLU A 603 -36.06 18.55 -1.71
C GLU A 603 -35.67 20.01 -1.45
N GLU A 604 -36.43 20.76 -0.63
CA GLU A 604 -36.13 22.17 -0.36
C GLU A 604 -34.75 22.33 0.31
N LYS A 605 -34.46 21.51 1.33
CA LYS A 605 -33.15 21.54 2.01
C LYS A 605 -32.01 21.06 1.13
N LEU A 606 -32.22 20.02 0.31
CA LEU A 606 -31.22 19.57 -0.67
C LEU A 606 -30.85 20.70 -1.64
N ILE A 607 -31.83 21.49 -2.07
CA ILE A 607 -31.61 22.67 -2.91
C ILE A 607 -30.92 23.80 -2.15
N GLU A 608 -31.24 24.03 -0.87
CA GLU A 608 -30.53 25.02 -0.07
C GLU A 608 -29.04 24.66 0.12
N ILE A 609 -28.73 23.37 0.36
CA ILE A 609 -27.35 22.87 0.39
C ILE A 609 -26.66 23.12 -0.96
N TRP A 610 -27.33 22.78 -2.08
CA TRP A 610 -26.81 23.05 -3.42
C TRP A 610 -26.46 24.52 -3.61
N MET A 611 -27.39 25.42 -3.29
CA MET A 611 -27.19 26.86 -3.46
C MET A 611 -26.07 27.40 -2.58
N SER A 612 -25.86 26.80 -1.41
CA SER A 612 -24.84 27.22 -0.45
C SER A 612 -23.45 26.68 -0.80
N ILE A 613 -23.33 25.50 -1.44
CA ILE A 613 -22.03 24.88 -1.76
C ILE A 613 -21.42 25.37 -3.09
N ILE A 614 -22.25 25.77 -4.06
CA ILE A 614 -21.81 26.23 -5.39
C ILE A 614 -20.84 27.44 -5.36
N PRO A 615 -21.05 28.48 -4.53
CA PRO A 615 -20.11 29.59 -4.41
C PRO A 615 -18.69 29.15 -4.04
N PHE A 616 -18.55 28.15 -3.17
CA PHE A 616 -17.27 27.60 -2.75
C PHE A 616 -16.59 26.78 -3.85
N TYR A 617 -17.35 25.93 -4.54
CA TYR A 617 -16.86 25.21 -5.72
C TYR A 617 -16.29 26.18 -6.79
N LYS A 618 -16.97 27.32 -7.03
CA LYS A 618 -16.48 28.38 -7.92
C LYS A 618 -15.22 29.09 -7.41
N GLY A 619 -15.03 29.15 -6.09
CA GLY A 619 -13.84 29.73 -5.45
C GLY A 619 -12.61 28.84 -5.62
N ILE A 620 -12.77 27.53 -5.39
CA ILE A 620 -11.72 26.51 -5.58
C ILE A 620 -11.23 26.49 -7.03
N SER A 621 -12.14 26.60 -8.01
CA SER A 621 -11.79 26.56 -9.43
C SER A 621 -11.00 27.78 -9.95
N LYS A 622 -10.91 28.88 -9.17
CA LYS A 622 -10.42 30.19 -9.65
C LYS A 622 -9.03 30.62 -9.21
N GLY A 623 -8.33 29.93 -8.31
CA GLY A 623 -6.95 30.33 -7.99
C GLY A 623 -6.43 30.02 -6.59
N MET A 624 -6.86 28.94 -5.95
CA MET A 624 -6.14 28.41 -4.80
C MET A 624 -5.46 27.10 -5.21
N ASN A 625 -4.17 26.98 -4.96
CA ASN A 625 -3.49 25.69 -4.93
C ASN A 625 -4.16 24.84 -3.84
N SER A 626 -5.25 24.11 -4.11
CA SER A 626 -5.97 23.47 -3.00
C SER A 626 -6.84 22.28 -3.41
N ASP A 627 -6.39 21.10 -2.99
CA ASP A 627 -7.12 19.84 -2.76
C ASP A 627 -8.16 19.39 -3.79
N PHE A 628 -7.68 18.74 -4.87
CA PHE A 628 -8.52 17.93 -5.78
C PHE A 628 -9.52 17.03 -5.04
N LYS A 629 -9.15 16.49 -3.86
CA LYS A 629 -10.03 15.64 -3.04
C LYS A 629 -11.31 16.35 -2.56
N ILE A 630 -11.23 17.65 -2.25
CA ILE A 630 -12.36 18.45 -1.79
C ILE A 630 -13.30 18.75 -2.96
N ALA A 631 -12.73 19.15 -4.10
CA ALA A 631 -13.51 19.38 -5.32
C ALA A 631 -14.28 18.11 -5.72
N ASP A 632 -13.61 16.96 -5.80
CA ASP A 632 -14.23 15.67 -6.15
C ASP A 632 -15.39 15.32 -5.21
N LYS A 633 -15.24 15.58 -3.90
CA LYS A 633 -16.28 15.26 -2.91
C LYS A 633 -17.48 16.22 -3.00
N ILE A 634 -17.25 17.50 -3.30
CA ILE A 634 -18.31 18.45 -3.62
C ILE A 634 -19.06 18.01 -4.87
N GLU A 635 -18.35 17.46 -5.87
CA GLU A 635 -19.00 16.93 -7.06
C GLU A 635 -19.91 15.74 -6.77
N LEU A 636 -19.49 14.84 -5.88
CA LEU A 636 -20.33 13.75 -5.41
C LEU A 636 -21.58 14.23 -4.66
N ILE A 637 -21.46 15.29 -3.85
CA ILE A 637 -22.62 15.90 -3.18
C ILE A 637 -23.63 16.43 -4.19
N LEU A 638 -23.16 17.20 -5.17
CA LEU A 638 -24.02 17.77 -6.21
C LEU A 638 -24.68 16.67 -7.05
N ALA A 639 -23.93 15.63 -7.41
CA ALA A 639 -24.48 14.46 -8.08
C ALA A 639 -25.60 13.77 -7.29
N GLU A 640 -25.38 13.55 -5.99
CA GLU A 640 -26.38 12.92 -5.11
C GLU A 640 -27.66 13.77 -5.03
N ILE A 641 -27.53 15.10 -4.86
CA ILE A 641 -28.69 16.03 -4.88
C ILE A 641 -29.41 15.96 -6.22
N PHE A 642 -28.68 15.93 -7.34
CA PHE A 642 -29.28 15.82 -8.68
C PHE A 642 -30.10 14.53 -8.83
N SER A 643 -29.58 13.42 -8.31
CA SER A 643 -30.25 12.12 -8.38
C SER A 643 -31.61 12.13 -7.64
N LYS A 644 -31.69 12.88 -6.54
CA LYS A 644 -32.90 13.00 -5.71
C LYS A 644 -33.86 14.08 -6.21
N CYS A 645 -33.35 15.16 -6.79
CA CYS A 645 -34.14 16.34 -7.20
C CYS A 645 -33.79 16.80 -8.63
N PRO A 646 -34.02 15.96 -9.67
CA PRO A 646 -33.49 16.20 -11.01
C PRO A 646 -34.07 17.45 -11.69
N GLU A 647 -35.39 17.67 -11.61
CA GLU A 647 -36.03 18.83 -12.26
C GLU A 647 -35.56 20.16 -11.67
N ARG A 648 -35.48 20.24 -10.35
CA ARG A 648 -35.07 21.47 -9.66
C ARG A 648 -33.57 21.72 -9.82
N SER A 649 -32.75 20.66 -9.80
CA SER A 649 -31.32 20.77 -10.06
C SER A 649 -31.00 21.28 -11.48
N LYS A 650 -31.81 20.92 -12.49
CA LYS A 650 -31.68 21.48 -13.85
C LYS A 650 -31.85 23.00 -13.87
N GLU A 651 -32.86 23.52 -13.18
CA GLU A 651 -33.10 24.97 -13.11
C GLU A 651 -31.92 25.70 -12.47
N LEU A 652 -31.35 25.13 -11.40
CA LEU A 652 -30.23 25.72 -10.69
C LEU A 652 -28.93 25.66 -11.49
N LEU A 653 -28.69 24.58 -12.23
CA LEU A 653 -27.57 24.47 -13.15
C LEU A 653 -27.64 25.51 -14.28
N ALA A 654 -28.84 25.84 -14.76
CA ALA A 654 -29.02 26.89 -15.74
C ALA A 654 -28.64 28.28 -15.16
N GLN A 655 -28.91 28.51 -13.87
CA GLN A 655 -28.64 29.75 -13.14
C GLN A 655 -27.20 29.88 -12.63
N ALA A 656 -26.54 28.76 -12.33
CA ALA A 656 -25.17 28.74 -11.85
C ALA A 656 -24.20 29.04 -13.01
N GLU A 657 -23.90 30.31 -13.25
CA GLU A 657 -22.78 30.73 -14.11
C GLU A 657 -21.44 30.30 -13.47
N ILE A 658 -21.08 29.02 -13.56
CA ILE A 658 -19.83 28.44 -13.06
C ILE A 658 -18.74 28.69 -14.12
N SER A 659 -18.13 29.88 -14.06
CA SER A 659 -17.07 30.32 -14.96
C SER A 659 -15.74 29.58 -14.73
N ASP A 660 -15.17 29.07 -15.83
CA ASP A 660 -13.75 28.90 -16.17
C ASP A 660 -12.80 28.10 -15.27
N SER A 661 -12.59 26.85 -15.65
CA SER A 661 -11.26 26.28 -15.93
C SER A 661 -11.48 25.10 -16.92
N TYR A 662 -10.48 24.77 -17.72
CA TYR A 662 -10.49 23.85 -18.88
C TYR A 662 -10.94 24.45 -20.22
N HIS A 663 -9.95 24.64 -21.09
CA HIS A 663 -10.04 25.13 -22.47
C HIS A 663 -10.47 23.99 -23.41
N PHE A 664 -11.61 24.13 -24.09
CA PHE A 664 -11.88 23.49 -25.39
C PHE A 664 -12.73 24.44 -26.26
N SER A 665 -12.39 24.57 -27.54
CA SER A 665 -12.92 25.58 -28.45
C SER A 665 -14.05 25.05 -29.33
N GLY A 666 -15.26 25.62 -29.19
CA GLY A 666 -16.40 25.47 -30.10
C GLY A 666 -17.74 25.72 -29.39
N SER A 667 -18.50 26.74 -29.77
CA SER A 667 -19.73 27.24 -29.10
C SER A 667 -19.64 27.28 -27.56
N TYR A 668 -18.74 28.15 -27.09
CA TYR A 668 -17.97 28.04 -25.85
C TYR A 668 -18.74 27.99 -24.52
N ASN A 669 -19.95 28.55 -24.41
CA ASN A 669 -20.64 28.66 -23.12
C ASN A 669 -21.61 27.51 -22.82
N ASP A 670 -22.32 26.99 -23.84
CA ASP A 670 -23.26 25.88 -23.63
C ASP A 670 -22.49 24.54 -23.54
N PHE A 671 -21.43 24.38 -24.33
CA PHE A 671 -20.57 23.19 -24.32
C PHE A 671 -19.78 23.06 -22.99
N LYS A 672 -19.36 24.17 -22.38
CA LYS A 672 -18.71 24.19 -21.05
C LYS A 672 -19.65 23.84 -19.90
N LYS A 673 -20.91 24.30 -19.96
CA LYS A 673 -21.94 23.91 -18.98
C LYS A 673 -22.25 22.43 -19.10
N MET A 674 -22.33 21.92 -20.33
CA MET A 674 -22.57 20.51 -20.64
C MET A 674 -21.41 19.59 -20.21
N ALA A 675 -20.15 19.90 -20.52
CA ALA A 675 -18.99 19.07 -20.15
C ALA A 675 -18.85 18.91 -18.63
N LYS A 676 -19.22 19.93 -17.85
CA LYS A 676 -19.25 19.88 -16.38
C LYS A 676 -20.37 18.98 -15.88
N LEU A 677 -21.59 19.16 -16.40
CA LEU A 677 -22.73 18.26 -16.16
C LEU A 677 -22.41 16.79 -16.49
N PHE A 678 -21.69 16.56 -17.58
CA PHE A 678 -21.17 15.24 -17.97
C PHE A 678 -20.10 14.71 -17.00
N SER A 679 -19.24 15.56 -16.44
CA SER A 679 -18.28 15.19 -15.39
C SER A 679 -18.97 14.75 -14.10
N PHE A 680 -19.95 15.54 -13.61
CA PHE A 680 -20.77 15.19 -12.44
C PHE A 680 -21.50 13.86 -12.64
N GLN A 681 -22.04 13.65 -13.84
CA GLN A 681 -22.76 12.43 -14.22
C GLN A 681 -21.84 11.21 -14.30
N MET A 682 -20.62 11.36 -14.82
CA MET A 682 -19.64 10.29 -14.86
C MET A 682 -19.13 9.91 -13.48
N ASN A 683 -18.89 10.89 -12.61
CA ASN A 683 -18.53 10.64 -11.21
C ASN A 683 -19.66 9.92 -10.45
N TYR A 684 -20.93 10.26 -10.71
CA TYR A 684 -22.09 9.53 -10.19
C TYR A 684 -22.20 8.08 -10.70
N LEU A 685 -22.07 7.87 -12.01
CA LEU A 685 -22.13 6.55 -12.64
C LEU A 685 -20.95 5.67 -12.20
N MET A 686 -19.75 6.22 -12.08
CA MET A 686 -18.60 5.53 -11.50
C MET A 686 -18.83 5.17 -10.03
N TYR A 687 -19.35 6.09 -9.23
CA TYR A 687 -19.59 5.84 -7.81
C TYR A 687 -20.69 4.79 -7.55
N ARG A 688 -21.79 4.82 -8.31
CA ARG A 688 -22.90 3.88 -8.17
C ARG A 688 -22.57 2.45 -8.61
N PHE A 689 -21.64 2.28 -9.56
CA PHE A 689 -21.36 0.96 -10.16
C PHE A 689 -19.97 0.39 -9.82
N ILE A 690 -18.96 1.22 -9.50
CA ILE A 690 -17.56 0.75 -9.36
C ILE A 690 -17.14 0.53 -7.90
N ASN A 691 -17.75 1.26 -6.95
CA ASN A 691 -17.40 1.13 -5.53
C ASN A 691 -17.82 -0.19 -4.89
N GLU A 692 -18.70 -0.98 -5.51
CA GLU A 692 -19.09 -2.26 -4.95
C GLU A 692 -18.16 -3.42 -5.34
N GLN A 693 -17.32 -3.31 -6.39
CA GLN A 693 -16.54 -4.48 -6.86
C GLN A 693 -15.11 -4.28 -7.40
N ASN A 694 -14.59 -3.08 -7.75
CA ASN A 694 -13.24 -3.04 -8.38
C ASN A 694 -12.48 -1.69 -8.34
N ASP A 695 -11.54 -1.54 -7.40
CA ASP A 695 -10.71 -0.33 -7.24
C ASP A 695 -9.79 -0.01 -8.46
N LYS A 696 -9.39 -1.03 -9.25
CA LYS A 696 -8.48 -0.83 -10.41
C LYS A 696 -9.14 -0.10 -11.57
N VAL A 697 -10.40 -0.42 -11.86
CA VAL A 697 -11.19 0.23 -12.93
C VAL A 697 -11.44 1.70 -12.60
N ARG A 698 -11.69 2.00 -11.32
CA ARG A 698 -11.87 3.37 -10.82
C ARG A 698 -10.66 4.24 -11.12
N ASP A 699 -9.47 3.74 -10.79
CA ASP A 699 -8.23 4.50 -10.92
C ASP A 699 -7.81 4.67 -12.40
N GLU A 700 -8.12 3.71 -13.28
CA GLU A 700 -7.85 3.80 -14.71
C GLU A 700 -8.81 4.75 -15.44
N ILE A 701 -10.11 4.71 -15.14
CA ILE A 701 -11.09 5.68 -15.67
C ILE A 701 -10.69 7.09 -15.22
N ARG A 702 -10.32 7.28 -13.95
CA ARG A 702 -9.88 8.57 -13.42
C ARG A 702 -8.64 9.12 -14.14
N ARG A 703 -7.68 8.25 -14.46
CA ARG A 703 -6.46 8.63 -15.20
C ARG A 703 -6.78 9.06 -16.64
N LYS A 704 -7.81 8.47 -17.27
CA LYS A 704 -8.27 8.83 -18.64
C LYS A 704 -9.24 10.02 -18.66
N HIS A 705 -10.10 10.18 -17.65
CA HIS A 705 -10.99 11.32 -17.43
C HIS A 705 -10.23 12.64 -17.44
N LEU A 706 -9.09 12.69 -16.73
CA LEU A 706 -8.17 13.84 -16.68
C LEU A 706 -7.50 14.17 -18.03
N THR A 707 -7.53 13.24 -19.00
CA THR A 707 -6.77 13.33 -20.24
C THR A 707 -7.66 13.55 -21.48
N PHE A 708 -8.90 13.01 -21.48
CA PHE A 708 -9.71 12.92 -22.71
C PHE A 708 -11.19 13.36 -22.57
N GLY A 709 -11.68 13.66 -21.36
CA GLY A 709 -13.03 14.16 -21.10
C GLY A 709 -14.15 13.10 -21.04
N PRO A 710 -15.35 13.47 -20.54
CA PRO A 710 -16.37 12.53 -20.05
C PRO A 710 -17.03 11.63 -21.12
N ILE A 711 -17.02 12.01 -22.40
CA ILE A 711 -17.54 11.17 -23.49
C ILE A 711 -16.60 9.98 -23.78
N ASN A 712 -15.29 10.16 -23.57
CA ASN A 712 -14.30 9.09 -23.75
C ASN A 712 -14.29 8.10 -22.56
N ASP A 713 -14.76 8.51 -21.39
CA ASP A 713 -14.91 7.61 -20.24
C ASP A 713 -16.08 6.64 -20.43
N ILE A 714 -17.17 7.10 -21.06
CA ILE A 714 -18.30 6.24 -21.43
C ILE A 714 -17.90 5.26 -22.52
N TYR A 715 -17.15 5.75 -23.52
CA TYR A 715 -16.53 4.88 -24.52
C TYR A 715 -15.68 3.78 -23.87
N PHE A 716 -14.85 4.12 -22.86
CA PHE A 716 -14.04 3.15 -22.13
C PHE A 716 -14.88 2.18 -21.28
N ILE A 717 -15.90 2.64 -20.56
CA ILE A 717 -16.81 1.78 -19.77
C ILE A 717 -17.55 0.79 -20.67
N ILE A 718 -18.01 1.23 -21.84
CA ILE A 718 -18.72 0.38 -22.82
C ILE A 718 -17.76 -0.62 -23.49
N THR A 719 -16.50 -0.23 -23.68
CA THR A 719 -15.46 -1.10 -24.29
C THR A 719 -14.67 -1.93 -23.28
N SER A 720 -14.88 -1.75 -21.97
CA SER A 720 -14.20 -2.49 -20.92
C SER A 720 -14.63 -3.95 -20.89
N ASP A 721 -13.67 -4.88 -20.88
CA ASP A 721 -13.95 -6.32 -20.75
C ASP A 721 -14.34 -6.73 -19.32
N GLU A 722 -14.20 -5.82 -18.35
CA GLU A 722 -14.48 -6.08 -16.93
C GLU A 722 -15.96 -5.92 -16.55
N LEU A 723 -16.79 -5.31 -17.40
CA LEU A 723 -18.23 -5.16 -17.20
C LEU A 723 -19.00 -6.08 -18.15
N ASN A 724 -20.06 -6.71 -17.65
CA ASN A 724 -20.94 -7.53 -18.49
C ASN A 724 -21.88 -6.64 -19.34
N ASN A 725 -22.53 -7.24 -20.34
CA ASN A 725 -23.37 -6.51 -21.29
C ASN A 725 -24.62 -5.87 -20.66
N ASP A 726 -25.15 -6.44 -19.58
CA ASP A 726 -26.32 -5.91 -18.89
C ASP A 726 -25.95 -4.67 -18.07
N GLU A 727 -24.79 -4.69 -17.42
CA GLU A 727 -24.20 -3.54 -16.71
C GLU A 727 -23.87 -2.40 -17.68
N LYS A 728 -23.21 -2.72 -18.80
CA LYS A 728 -22.93 -1.75 -19.87
C LYS A 728 -24.21 -1.11 -20.40
N SER A 729 -25.25 -1.91 -20.60
CA SER A 729 -26.56 -1.44 -21.06
C SER A 729 -27.26 -0.58 -20.02
N ALA A 730 -27.17 -0.91 -18.74
CA ALA A 730 -27.75 -0.12 -17.66
C ALA A 730 -27.06 1.25 -17.54
N VAL A 731 -25.72 1.27 -17.51
CA VAL A 731 -24.92 2.51 -17.44
C VAL A 731 -25.20 3.40 -18.66
N PHE A 732 -25.25 2.83 -19.86
CA PHE A 732 -25.52 3.60 -21.07
C PHE A 732 -26.97 4.08 -21.17
N ASN A 733 -27.94 3.32 -20.66
CA ASN A 733 -29.34 3.76 -20.57
C ASN A 733 -29.52 4.91 -19.59
N ASP A 734 -28.90 4.84 -18.41
CA ASP A 734 -28.91 5.94 -17.43
C ASP A 734 -28.23 7.20 -18.00
N PHE A 735 -27.15 6.99 -18.77
CA PHE A 735 -26.50 8.06 -19.52
C PHE A 735 -27.40 8.73 -20.56
N LEU A 736 -28.12 7.93 -21.37
CA LEU A 736 -29.07 8.42 -22.36
C LEU A 736 -30.28 9.11 -21.73
N ASN A 737 -30.87 8.53 -20.69
CA ASN A 737 -32.01 9.10 -19.96
C ASN A 737 -31.70 10.53 -19.50
N PHE A 738 -30.54 10.72 -18.87
CA PHE A 738 -30.10 12.03 -18.41
C PHE A 738 -29.78 12.96 -19.58
N SER A 739 -29.09 12.48 -20.61
CA SER A 739 -28.77 13.25 -21.81
C SER A 739 -30.05 13.78 -22.49
N GLU A 740 -31.05 12.92 -22.64
CA GLU A 740 -32.39 13.26 -23.14
C GLU A 740 -33.10 14.30 -22.27
N THR A 741 -32.89 14.21 -20.97
CA THR A 741 -33.50 15.06 -19.96
C THR A 741 -32.88 16.47 -19.90
N VAL A 742 -31.59 16.61 -20.21
CA VAL A 742 -30.83 17.87 -20.15
C VAL A 742 -30.82 18.63 -21.48
N ARG A 743 -30.88 17.93 -22.62
CA ARG A 743 -30.69 18.53 -23.96
C ARG A 743 -31.83 19.41 -24.47
N GLY A 744 -33.03 19.26 -23.89
CA GLY A 744 -34.25 19.84 -24.46
C GLY A 744 -34.45 19.35 -25.91
N GLU A 745 -34.57 20.27 -26.88
CA GLU A 745 -34.75 19.96 -28.30
C GLU A 745 -33.43 19.80 -29.10
N THR A 746 -32.28 20.06 -28.48
CA THR A 746 -30.98 20.11 -29.17
C THR A 746 -30.27 18.74 -29.12
N LYS A 747 -29.44 18.43 -30.12
CA LYS A 747 -28.59 17.21 -30.10
C LYS A 747 -27.18 17.55 -29.63
N PHE A 748 -26.55 16.65 -28.86
CA PHE A 748 -25.16 16.80 -28.43
C PHE A 748 -24.20 16.37 -29.54
N ILE A 749 -23.17 17.17 -29.84
CA ILE A 749 -22.18 16.79 -30.85
C ILE A 749 -21.08 15.95 -30.21
N ILE A 750 -20.83 14.74 -30.72
CA ILE A 750 -19.79 13.81 -30.21
C ILE A 750 -18.86 13.34 -31.32
N ASP A 751 -17.66 12.88 -30.96
CA ASP A 751 -16.72 12.30 -31.91
C ASP A 751 -17.37 11.15 -32.71
N ARG A 752 -17.05 11.09 -34.00
CA ARG A 752 -17.66 10.13 -34.92
C ARG A 752 -17.37 8.67 -34.52
N ASN A 753 -16.17 8.38 -34.03
CA ASN A 753 -15.82 7.02 -33.61
C ASN A 753 -16.61 6.61 -32.36
N CYS A 754 -16.84 7.55 -31.44
CA CYS A 754 -17.68 7.32 -30.26
C CYS A 754 -19.15 7.08 -30.66
N PHE A 755 -19.68 7.87 -31.59
CA PHE A 755 -21.04 7.72 -32.11
C PHE A 755 -21.25 6.36 -32.80
N GLU A 756 -20.30 5.95 -33.64
CA GLU A 756 -20.32 4.66 -34.34
C GLU A 756 -20.18 3.48 -33.35
N GLN A 757 -19.39 3.64 -32.29
CA GLN A 757 -19.28 2.62 -31.24
C GLN A 757 -20.56 2.49 -30.40
N PHE A 758 -21.22 3.59 -30.04
CA PHE A 758 -22.47 3.55 -29.28
C PHE A 758 -23.58 2.87 -30.08
N THR A 759 -23.71 3.22 -31.36
CA THR A 759 -24.72 2.63 -32.25
C THR A 759 -24.46 1.15 -32.56
N SER A 760 -23.19 0.72 -32.61
CA SER A 760 -22.84 -0.69 -32.82
C SER A 760 -22.95 -1.53 -31.54
N SER A 761 -22.60 -0.98 -30.38
CA SER A 761 -22.62 -1.70 -29.10
C SER A 761 -24.03 -1.80 -28.50
N PHE A 762 -24.93 -0.87 -28.82
CA PHE A 762 -26.32 -0.85 -28.35
C PHE A 762 -27.31 -0.69 -29.52
N PRO A 763 -27.49 -1.73 -30.36
CA PRO A 763 -28.34 -1.67 -31.55
C PRO A 763 -29.80 -1.35 -31.22
N ASP A 764 -30.29 -1.79 -30.07
CA ASP A 764 -31.66 -1.55 -29.62
C ASP A 764 -31.93 -0.09 -29.17
N LEU A 765 -30.86 0.70 -28.98
CA LEU A 765 -30.93 2.10 -28.54
C LEU A 765 -30.60 3.10 -29.66
N ILE A 766 -30.36 2.63 -30.90
CA ILE A 766 -29.93 3.47 -32.04
C ILE A 766 -30.84 4.69 -32.24
N GLU A 767 -32.16 4.53 -32.13
CA GLU A 767 -33.10 5.65 -32.30
C GLU A 767 -32.88 6.72 -31.21
N ARG A 768 -32.69 6.30 -29.97
CA ARG A 768 -32.41 7.19 -28.83
C ARG A 768 -31.06 7.87 -28.96
N ILE A 769 -30.03 7.12 -29.38
CA ILE A 769 -28.69 7.65 -29.64
C ILE A 769 -28.74 8.70 -30.76
N ASN A 770 -29.41 8.40 -31.88
CA ASN A 770 -29.57 9.34 -33.01
C ASN A 770 -30.39 10.57 -32.64
N ASN A 771 -31.35 10.42 -31.73
CA ASN A 771 -32.15 11.53 -31.24
C ASN A 771 -31.35 12.40 -30.28
N THR A 772 -30.43 11.82 -29.52
CA THR A 772 -29.67 12.49 -28.44
C THR A 772 -28.35 13.09 -28.91
N PHE A 773 -27.65 12.41 -29.82
CA PHE A 773 -26.31 12.77 -30.28
C PHE A 773 -26.30 13.07 -31.79
N GLN A 774 -25.30 13.85 -32.21
CA GLN A 774 -24.94 14.12 -33.59
C GLN A 774 -23.43 13.86 -33.73
N ALA A 775 -23.03 13.09 -34.74
CA ALA A 775 -21.61 12.88 -35.01
C ALA A 775 -20.95 14.17 -35.51
N LEU A 776 -19.74 14.47 -35.02
CA LEU A 776 -18.91 15.57 -35.49
C LEU A 776 -18.48 15.26 -36.93
N GLU A 777 -18.93 16.06 -37.90
CA GLU A 777 -18.52 15.91 -39.30
C GLU A 777 -17.07 16.41 -39.45
N ASN A 778 -16.21 15.61 -40.09
CA ASN A 778 -14.82 15.98 -40.35
C ASN A 778 -14.79 17.30 -41.13
N GLN A 779 -14.36 18.40 -40.48
CA GLN A 779 -13.96 19.61 -41.18
C GLN A 779 -12.61 19.36 -41.85
N ASN A 780 -12.64 18.69 -42.99
CA ASN A 780 -11.63 18.83 -44.03
C ASN A 780 -12.38 19.31 -45.28
N ASP A 781 -12.64 20.62 -45.29
CA ASP A 781 -12.64 21.49 -46.47
C ASP A 781 -11.91 22.80 -46.11
#